data_AF-A0A127ZBH2-F1
#
_entry.id   AF-A0A127ZBH2-F1
#
_cell.length_a   1.000
_cell.length_b   1.000
_cell.length_c   1.000
_cell.angle_alpha   90.00
_cell.angle_beta   90.00
_cell.angle_gamma   90.00
#
_symmetry.space_group_name_H-M   'P 1'
#
loop_
_entity.id
_entity.type
_entity.pdbx_description
1 polymer ?
#
loop_
_entity_poly.entity_id
_entity_poly.type
_entity_poly.pdbx_seq_one_letter_code
_entity_poly.pdbx_strand_id
1 'polypeptide(L)'
;MSIPPREVRVAIVGSGLTGLVATYILTAPTSNSSNGVKVTVDIFERAAALGMDSASISVPLPPASSSATTASPRTISSCLSTDDSHGTLRPRPHKRLKLETRTLSDAGSIPQRSMRIDVPMRAFTGGYYPQLLALYCHLGIRIKKTNFTYSFAALPPSTAAAVPCSATLSSPSSTTSSSGTRPSSPQSESTAAATWPPSSSIVEGVQAPSPSILYNGANGVRGVSLPADLRQPRLSNPARVSNILDQISRIRAYFASLVLLVLGYFQLLVIALWHHHLGHTCDPSHPLRTHTLSDLVSDPFPTRSPAASRDPSHSLRSRLGLVIEPVVESLLRRTICLDERFAQQTLTPLFSAVMTSSLDSVWSCPASEVLDYVALTLGKDHFVVKDGVRTVVATLLNHVDQQQTRAQQSARSNSSSSSSSSKVWTSAEVRRVQSKAGKAWIDVVHHDRESSPQKDTADTQDMSREPSSTSTDRTFWSDQDQLQQHGPFDHVIFATQANQTAHFLEQYVDSLTADDSGKQEAERLGRVIDVLNTFRYERSVVVNHTDRALLPRDDRDWRDLNLVSPSQVGAKQVWTAEKRRSSTDSDWTDDHGEELDGSASNDTLWSLSSGPTSKPPKSTNGYTMATHVLALPPPASHSPLFILQTTNPLPPLHPNPNAILSRSTFERAIIDLPAHLSRSALFHPTTPSHPHNPNVKTAGGRVLTLGPLQQQRQRQGMGKKEGEEGGVKVWVCGSWAVGIPLLEGCVVSARLVAQEILSVEGVRSSEWVKW
;
A
#
# COMPACT_ATOMS: atom_id res chain seq x y z
N MET A 1 -21.69 -6.48 -49.39
CA MET A 1 -20.70 -6.97 -48.42
C MET A 1 -20.48 -5.87 -47.40
N SER A 2 -20.78 -6.11 -46.12
CA SER A 2 -20.46 -5.16 -45.05
C SER A 2 -18.94 -5.09 -44.88
N ILE A 3 -18.38 -3.88 -44.93
CA ILE A 3 -16.95 -3.66 -44.68
C ILE A 3 -16.62 -4.19 -43.27
N PRO A 4 -15.58 -5.03 -43.10
CA PRO A 4 -15.20 -5.52 -41.78
C PRO A 4 -14.81 -4.34 -40.87
N PRO A 5 -15.14 -4.39 -39.57
CA PRO A 5 -14.83 -3.29 -38.67
C PRO A 5 -13.32 -3.07 -38.58
N ARG A 6 -12.89 -1.79 -38.56
CA ARG A 6 -11.48 -1.41 -38.33
C ARG A 6 -11.05 -1.89 -36.96
N GLU A 7 -9.99 -2.68 -36.91
CA GLU A 7 -9.44 -3.19 -35.65
C GLU A 7 -8.46 -2.18 -35.05
N VAL A 8 -8.57 -1.95 -33.73
CA VAL A 8 -7.64 -1.16 -32.93
C VAL A 8 -7.05 -2.07 -31.86
N ARG A 9 -5.74 -2.26 -31.89
CA ARG A 9 -5.02 -3.13 -30.94
C ARG A 9 -4.39 -2.30 -29.83
N VAL A 10 -4.74 -2.61 -28.59
CA VAL A 10 -4.22 -1.95 -27.40
C VAL A 10 -3.42 -2.94 -26.57
N ALA A 11 -2.17 -2.60 -26.25
CA ALA A 11 -1.39 -3.34 -25.26
C ALA A 11 -1.52 -2.67 -23.88
N ILE A 12 -1.65 -3.48 -22.84
CA ILE A 12 -1.64 -3.03 -21.44
C ILE A 12 -0.53 -3.76 -20.69
N VAL A 13 0.44 -3.00 -20.17
CA VAL A 13 1.53 -3.52 -19.36
C VAL A 13 1.18 -3.39 -17.88
N GLY A 14 0.95 -4.53 -17.21
CA GLY A 14 0.54 -4.62 -15.81
C GLY A 14 -0.95 -4.91 -15.63
N SER A 15 -1.27 -5.96 -14.87
CA SER A 15 -2.67 -6.37 -14.61
C SER A 15 -3.20 -5.92 -13.24
N GLY A 16 -2.59 -4.92 -12.62
CA GLY A 16 -3.13 -4.28 -11.41
C GLY A 16 -4.54 -3.73 -11.61
N LEU A 17 -5.16 -3.19 -10.55
CA LEU A 17 -6.53 -2.63 -10.64
C LEU A 17 -6.66 -1.63 -11.80
N THR A 18 -5.66 -0.78 -12.01
CA THR A 18 -5.60 0.18 -13.11
C THR A 18 -5.74 -0.51 -14.48
N GLY A 19 -4.89 -1.52 -14.76
CA GLY A 19 -4.88 -2.22 -16.05
C GLY A 19 -6.17 -3.02 -16.30
N LEU A 20 -6.71 -3.66 -15.27
CA LEU A 20 -7.98 -4.40 -15.37
C LEU A 20 -9.18 -3.47 -15.60
N VAL A 21 -9.21 -2.29 -14.97
CA VAL A 21 -10.26 -1.29 -15.22
C VAL A 21 -10.16 -0.74 -16.64
N ALA A 22 -8.95 -0.42 -17.12
CA ALA A 22 -8.74 0.02 -18.50
C ALA A 22 -9.19 -1.06 -19.50
N THR A 23 -8.83 -2.32 -19.25
CA THR A 23 -9.30 -3.48 -20.04
C THR A 23 -10.82 -3.54 -20.09
N TYR A 24 -11.48 -3.50 -18.93
CA TYR A 24 -12.93 -3.57 -18.84
C TYR A 24 -13.59 -2.45 -19.66
N ILE A 25 -13.11 -1.22 -19.53
CA ILE A 25 -13.68 -0.06 -20.24
C ILE A 25 -13.45 -0.16 -21.76
N LEU A 26 -12.31 -0.68 -22.21
CA LEU A 26 -12.00 -0.82 -23.64
C LEU A 26 -12.74 -1.98 -24.30
N THR A 27 -13.04 -3.04 -23.54
CA THR A 27 -13.65 -4.28 -24.06
C THR A 27 -15.16 -4.38 -23.85
N ALA A 28 -15.73 -3.68 -22.87
CA ALA A 28 -17.18 -3.68 -22.63
C ALA A 28 -18.01 -3.07 -23.79
N PRO A 29 -17.60 -1.95 -24.44
CA PRO A 29 -18.39 -1.31 -25.50
C PRO A 29 -18.43 -2.09 -26.81
N THR A 30 -17.47 -2.98 -27.06
CA THR A 30 -17.23 -3.59 -28.38
C THR A 30 -18.05 -4.85 -28.66
N SER A 31 -18.90 -5.28 -27.72
CA SER A 31 -19.86 -6.37 -27.96
C SER A 31 -20.97 -6.02 -28.97
N ASN A 32 -21.26 -4.71 -29.16
CA ASN A 32 -22.24 -4.19 -30.12
C ASN A 32 -21.62 -3.08 -31.00
N SER A 33 -20.87 -3.47 -32.03
CA SER A 33 -20.11 -2.57 -32.92
C SER A 33 -21.01 -1.76 -33.89
N SER A 34 -21.72 -0.76 -33.37
CA SER A 34 -22.56 0.14 -34.20
C SER A 34 -21.75 1.08 -35.12
N ASN A 35 -20.46 1.33 -34.81
CA ASN A 35 -19.61 2.30 -35.52
C ASN A 35 -18.51 1.67 -36.40
N GLY A 36 -18.47 0.34 -36.55
CA GLY A 36 -17.48 -0.32 -37.40
C GLY A 36 -16.02 -0.23 -36.89
N VAL A 37 -15.79 -0.01 -35.59
CA VAL A 37 -14.47 -0.11 -34.95
C VAL A 37 -14.51 -1.18 -33.87
N LYS A 38 -13.52 -2.07 -33.87
CA LYS A 38 -13.36 -3.15 -32.89
C LYS A 38 -12.06 -2.94 -32.12
N VAL A 39 -12.15 -2.71 -30.81
CA VAL A 39 -10.98 -2.61 -29.93
C VAL A 39 -10.68 -3.98 -29.32
N THR A 40 -9.43 -4.42 -29.45
CA THR A 40 -8.91 -5.66 -28.84
C THR A 40 -7.77 -5.32 -27.89
N VAL A 41 -7.72 -5.99 -26.73
CA VAL A 41 -6.76 -5.68 -25.67
C VAL A 41 -5.88 -6.89 -25.38
N ASP A 42 -4.56 -6.70 -25.39
CA ASP A 42 -3.59 -7.69 -24.92
C ASP A 42 -2.98 -7.21 -23.59
N ILE A 43 -3.18 -7.97 -22.50
CA ILE A 43 -2.63 -7.66 -21.17
C ILE A 43 -1.38 -8.50 -20.93
N PHE A 44 -0.31 -7.87 -20.47
CA PHE A 44 0.92 -8.54 -20.05
C PHE A 44 1.14 -8.41 -18.55
N GLU A 45 1.18 -9.55 -17.85
CA GLU A 45 1.40 -9.67 -16.41
C GLU A 45 2.60 -10.57 -16.12
N ARG A 46 3.56 -10.02 -15.37
CA ARG A 46 4.77 -10.76 -14.97
C ARG A 46 4.44 -11.89 -13.99
N ALA A 47 3.48 -11.70 -13.09
CA ALA A 47 3.07 -12.72 -12.14
C ALA A 47 2.28 -13.87 -12.81
N ALA A 48 2.31 -15.04 -12.19
CA ALA A 48 1.53 -16.21 -12.64
C ALA A 48 0.01 -16.08 -12.38
N ALA A 49 -0.41 -15.04 -11.66
CA ALA A 49 -1.79 -14.74 -11.31
C ALA A 49 -2.06 -13.24 -11.50
N LEU A 50 -3.30 -12.91 -11.87
CA LEU A 50 -3.66 -11.55 -12.30
C LEU A 50 -3.98 -10.62 -11.13
N GLY A 51 -3.52 -9.39 -11.29
CA GLY A 51 -3.92 -8.22 -10.55
C GLY A 51 -3.80 -8.30 -9.04
N MET A 52 -4.79 -7.72 -8.37
CA MET A 52 -4.78 -7.54 -6.91
C MET A 52 -4.79 -8.86 -6.12
N ASP A 53 -5.08 -9.98 -6.79
CA ASP A 53 -5.24 -11.31 -6.19
C ASP A 53 -3.95 -12.14 -6.22
N SER A 54 -2.90 -11.68 -6.92
CA SER A 54 -1.67 -12.43 -7.16
C SER A 54 -0.95 -12.86 -5.88
N ALA A 55 -0.88 -11.98 -4.89
CA ALA A 55 -0.28 -12.26 -3.58
C ALA A 55 -1.26 -12.89 -2.56
N SER A 56 -2.55 -13.00 -2.90
CA SER A 56 -3.59 -13.43 -1.95
C SER A 56 -3.59 -14.94 -1.76
N ILE A 57 -3.69 -15.40 -0.51
CA ILE A 57 -3.57 -16.82 -0.15
C ILE A 57 -4.91 -17.46 0.16
N SER A 58 -5.02 -18.78 -0.02
CA SER A 58 -6.19 -19.57 0.41
C SER A 58 -5.77 -20.51 1.52
N VAL A 59 -6.29 -20.28 2.73
CA VAL A 59 -5.99 -21.09 3.91
C VAL A 59 -7.06 -22.17 4.05
N PRO A 60 -6.69 -23.47 4.04
CA PRO A 60 -7.64 -24.55 4.27
C PRO A 60 -8.20 -24.46 5.69
N LEU A 61 -9.47 -24.80 5.82
CA LEU A 61 -10.20 -24.80 7.08
C LEU A 61 -10.55 -26.24 7.46
N PRO A 62 -10.61 -26.55 8.76
CA PRO A 62 -11.04 -27.87 9.22
C PRO A 62 -12.42 -28.23 8.64
N PRO A 63 -12.67 -29.53 8.37
CA PRO A 63 -13.97 -30.01 7.91
C PRO A 63 -15.05 -29.64 8.94
N ALA A 64 -16.24 -29.27 8.46
CA ALA A 64 -17.36 -28.98 9.34
C ALA A 64 -17.77 -30.26 10.08
N SER A 65 -17.88 -30.21 11.41
CA SER A 65 -18.45 -31.31 12.18
C SER A 65 -19.89 -31.57 11.72
N SER A 66 -20.19 -32.80 11.32
CA SER A 66 -21.45 -33.26 10.73
C SER A 66 -22.65 -33.29 11.70
N SER A 67 -22.66 -32.49 12.78
CA SER A 67 -23.68 -32.52 13.83
C SER A 67 -24.70 -31.37 13.80
N ALA A 68 -24.71 -30.53 12.76
CA ALA A 68 -25.76 -29.53 12.58
C ALA A 68 -26.91 -30.10 11.73
N THR A 69 -27.81 -30.83 12.37
CA THR A 69 -29.08 -31.28 11.79
C THR A 69 -29.85 -30.08 11.24
N THR A 70 -30.34 -30.24 10.01
CA THR A 70 -31.14 -29.33 9.20
C THR A 70 -32.24 -28.61 10.00
N ALA A 71 -31.99 -27.37 10.42
CA ALA A 71 -33.05 -26.46 10.82
C ALA A 71 -33.42 -25.60 9.61
N SER A 72 -34.62 -25.83 9.07
CA SER A 72 -35.20 -25.06 7.96
C SER A 72 -35.18 -23.55 8.24
N PRO A 73 -35.02 -22.69 7.21
CA PRO A 73 -34.99 -21.25 7.41
C PRO A 73 -36.40 -20.76 7.78
N ARG A 74 -36.65 -20.47 9.06
CA ARG A 74 -37.80 -19.67 9.48
C ARG A 74 -37.49 -18.20 9.21
N THR A 75 -38.22 -17.63 8.28
CA THR A 75 -38.40 -16.19 8.09
C THR A 75 -38.82 -15.58 9.43
N ILE A 76 -37.99 -14.72 10.03
CA ILE A 76 -38.40 -13.90 11.18
C ILE A 76 -38.48 -12.45 10.73
N SER A 77 -39.72 -12.03 10.60
CA SER A 77 -40.21 -10.66 10.47
C SER A 77 -39.71 -9.78 11.62
N SER A 78 -39.54 -8.51 11.29
CA SER A 78 -39.40 -7.38 12.20
C SER A 78 -40.47 -7.35 13.31
N CYS A 79 -40.06 -7.08 14.55
CA CYS A 79 -40.82 -6.26 15.50
C CYS A 79 -39.99 -5.88 16.74
N LEU A 80 -40.28 -4.67 17.24
CA LEU A 80 -39.76 -4.04 18.45
C LEU A 80 -40.20 -4.80 19.71
N SER A 81 -39.38 -4.74 20.76
CA SER A 81 -39.85 -4.71 22.14
C SER A 81 -38.79 -4.13 23.07
N THR A 82 -39.19 -3.07 23.77
CA THR A 82 -38.64 -2.55 25.02
C THR A 82 -38.83 -3.57 26.14
N ASP A 83 -37.79 -3.86 26.94
CA ASP A 83 -37.89 -3.80 28.40
C ASP A 83 -36.53 -3.97 29.12
N ASP A 84 -36.46 -3.33 30.28
CA ASP A 84 -35.35 -3.21 31.24
C ASP A 84 -35.13 -4.48 32.08
N SER A 85 -33.89 -4.69 32.57
CA SER A 85 -33.53 -5.07 33.97
C SER A 85 -32.20 -5.85 34.12
N HIS A 86 -31.27 -5.24 34.87
CA HIS A 86 -30.20 -5.79 35.74
C HIS A 86 -29.17 -6.86 35.25
N GLY A 87 -27.91 -6.39 35.12
CA GLY A 87 -26.83 -6.79 36.03
C GLY A 87 -26.00 -8.06 35.76
N THR A 88 -25.06 -8.01 34.81
CA THR A 88 -23.70 -8.59 34.92
C THR A 88 -22.85 -8.16 33.71
N LEU A 89 -21.84 -7.33 33.95
CA LEU A 89 -20.92 -6.81 32.91
C LEU A 89 -19.94 -7.91 32.45
N ARG A 90 -20.41 -8.84 31.61
CA ARG A 90 -19.50 -9.57 30.71
C ARG A 90 -19.26 -8.70 29.47
N PRO A 91 -17.99 -8.40 29.11
CA PRO A 91 -17.72 -7.72 27.84
C PRO A 91 -18.21 -8.62 26.70
N ARG A 92 -19.18 -8.12 25.93
CA ARG A 92 -19.68 -8.80 24.72
C ARG A 92 -18.49 -8.97 23.76
N PRO A 93 -18.27 -10.16 23.16
CA PRO A 93 -17.18 -10.36 22.22
C PRO A 93 -17.37 -9.39 21.05
N HIS A 94 -16.33 -8.60 20.74
CA HIS A 94 -16.31 -7.71 19.59
C HIS A 94 -16.67 -8.50 18.33
N LYS A 95 -17.65 -8.03 17.54
CA LYS A 95 -18.00 -8.61 16.23
C LYS A 95 -16.81 -8.41 15.28
N ARG A 96 -15.83 -9.32 15.33
CA ARG A 96 -14.65 -9.33 14.46
C ARG A 96 -15.06 -9.65 13.02
N LEU A 97 -14.19 -9.31 12.06
CA LEU A 97 -14.41 -9.57 10.64
C LEU A 97 -14.58 -11.09 10.39
N LYS A 98 -15.82 -11.57 10.42
CA LYS A 98 -16.17 -12.96 10.07
C LYS A 98 -16.02 -13.12 8.55
N LEU A 99 -14.92 -13.69 8.08
CA LEU A 99 -14.79 -14.06 6.66
C LEU A 99 -15.66 -15.29 6.41
N GLU A 100 -16.49 -15.22 5.36
CA GLU A 100 -17.31 -16.35 4.94
C GLU A 100 -16.45 -17.39 4.24
N THR A 101 -16.87 -18.62 4.41
CA THR A 101 -16.12 -19.79 4.03
C THR A 101 -16.79 -20.46 2.85
N ARG A 102 -16.01 -20.87 1.83
CA ARG A 102 -16.55 -21.57 0.66
C ARG A 102 -16.18 -23.06 0.72
N THR A 103 -17.15 -23.92 0.44
CA THR A 103 -16.94 -25.34 0.12
C THR A 103 -16.59 -25.45 -1.36
N LEU A 104 -15.41 -25.96 -1.67
CA LEU A 104 -15.09 -26.40 -3.03
C LEU A 104 -15.67 -27.80 -3.20
N SER A 105 -16.49 -28.01 -4.22
CA SER A 105 -17.06 -29.32 -4.56
C SER A 105 -16.46 -29.78 -5.89
N ASP A 106 -15.47 -30.67 -5.83
CA ASP A 106 -15.15 -31.54 -6.96
C ASP A 106 -16.03 -32.78 -6.86
N ALA A 107 -16.55 -33.23 -8.01
CA ALA A 107 -17.38 -34.43 -8.10
C ALA A 107 -16.54 -35.66 -7.73
N GLY A 108 -16.53 -36.02 -6.44
CA GLY A 108 -15.85 -37.21 -5.90
C GLY A 108 -14.96 -36.99 -4.68
N SER A 109 -14.65 -35.75 -4.27
CA SER A 109 -13.81 -35.47 -3.11
C SER A 109 -14.57 -34.79 -1.97
N ILE A 110 -14.16 -35.03 -0.72
CA ILE A 110 -14.73 -34.39 0.47
C ILE A 110 -14.62 -32.88 0.30
N PRO A 111 -15.71 -32.09 0.49
CA PRO A 111 -15.69 -30.66 0.23
C PRO A 111 -14.69 -29.95 1.16
N GLN A 112 -13.50 -29.65 0.62
CA GLN A 112 -12.50 -28.90 1.35
C GLN A 112 -12.93 -27.45 1.46
N ARG A 113 -12.92 -27.00 2.70
CA ARG A 113 -13.39 -25.71 3.12
C ARG A 113 -12.19 -24.76 3.13
N SER A 114 -12.22 -23.61 2.46
CA SER A 114 -11.07 -22.68 2.45
C SER A 114 -11.46 -21.22 2.67
N MET A 115 -10.52 -20.45 3.21
CA MET A 115 -10.63 -19.01 3.42
C MET A 115 -9.65 -18.27 2.52
N ARG A 116 -10.12 -17.28 1.76
CA ARG A 116 -9.27 -16.40 0.98
C ARG A 116 -8.84 -15.20 1.84
N ILE A 117 -7.55 -14.93 1.92
CA ILE A 117 -7.00 -13.76 2.60
C ILE A 117 -6.41 -12.84 1.53
N ASP A 118 -6.97 -11.63 1.44
CA ASP A 118 -6.48 -10.60 0.53
C ASP A 118 -5.16 -10.04 1.08
N VAL A 119 -4.10 -10.12 0.27
CA VAL A 119 -2.76 -9.63 0.62
C VAL A 119 -2.34 -8.51 -0.33
N PRO A 120 -2.00 -7.31 0.17
CA PRO A 120 -2.30 -6.82 1.53
C PRO A 120 -3.81 -6.63 1.74
N MET A 121 -4.21 -6.31 2.98
CA MET A 121 -5.58 -5.88 3.28
C MET A 121 -5.98 -4.68 2.38
N ARG A 122 -7.16 -4.76 1.76
CA ARG A 122 -7.71 -3.68 0.91
C ARG A 122 -9.04 -3.19 1.48
N ALA A 123 -8.96 -2.16 2.30
CA ALA A 123 -10.13 -1.46 2.81
C ALA A 123 -10.31 -0.11 2.10
N PHE A 124 -11.56 0.30 1.91
CA PHE A 124 -11.92 1.56 1.29
C PHE A 124 -13.06 2.23 2.05
N THR A 125 -13.16 3.55 1.97
CA THR A 125 -14.13 4.36 2.72
C THR A 125 -15.20 4.96 1.81
N GLY A 126 -16.39 5.16 2.36
CA GLY A 126 -17.54 5.70 1.61
C GLY A 126 -17.31 7.08 0.97
N GLY A 127 -16.48 7.94 1.57
CA GLY A 127 -16.29 9.32 1.11
C GLY A 127 -15.06 9.57 0.25
N TYR A 128 -13.99 8.78 0.41
CA TYR A 128 -12.73 8.99 -0.33
C TYR A 128 -12.67 8.20 -1.65
N TYR A 129 -13.54 7.20 -1.83
CA TYR A 129 -13.48 6.27 -2.96
C TYR A 129 -14.77 6.27 -3.83
N PRO A 130 -15.29 7.43 -4.27
CA PRO A 130 -16.55 7.47 -5.01
C PRO A 130 -16.48 6.71 -6.34
N GLN A 131 -15.37 6.79 -7.08
CA GLN A 131 -15.26 6.11 -8.38
C GLN A 131 -15.10 4.60 -8.20
N LEU A 132 -14.29 4.15 -7.23
CA LEU A 132 -14.20 2.72 -6.91
C LEU A 132 -15.56 2.14 -6.50
N LEU A 133 -16.31 2.87 -5.65
CA LEU A 133 -17.63 2.42 -5.18
C LEU A 133 -18.66 2.39 -6.31
N ALA A 134 -18.66 3.40 -7.18
CA ALA A 134 -19.54 3.44 -8.34
C ALA A 134 -19.23 2.29 -9.32
N LEU A 135 -17.95 2.00 -9.57
CA LEU A 135 -17.51 0.83 -10.34
C LEU A 135 -17.99 -0.47 -9.69
N TYR A 136 -17.77 -0.66 -8.39
CA TYR A 136 -18.17 -1.88 -7.70
C TYR A 136 -19.69 -2.08 -7.69
N CYS A 137 -20.45 -0.99 -7.53
CA CYS A 137 -21.91 -1.02 -7.65
C CYS A 137 -22.35 -1.43 -9.06
N HIS A 138 -21.77 -0.81 -10.09
CA HIS A 138 -22.03 -1.12 -11.49
C HIS A 138 -21.73 -2.60 -11.83
N LEU A 139 -20.64 -3.14 -11.29
CA LEU A 139 -20.22 -4.52 -11.49
C LEU A 139 -20.94 -5.54 -10.58
N GLY A 140 -21.85 -5.10 -9.71
CA GLY A 140 -22.52 -5.98 -8.74
C GLY A 140 -21.58 -6.62 -7.71
N ILE A 141 -20.41 -6.02 -7.47
CA ILE A 141 -19.41 -6.51 -6.52
C ILE A 141 -19.90 -6.24 -5.09
N ARG A 142 -20.09 -7.31 -4.32
CA ARG A 142 -20.58 -7.22 -2.95
C ARG A 142 -19.50 -6.70 -2.02
N ILE A 143 -19.82 -5.64 -1.28
CA ILE A 143 -18.96 -5.05 -0.25
C ILE A 143 -19.51 -5.36 1.15
N LYS A 144 -18.61 -5.43 2.12
CA LYS A 144 -18.92 -5.67 3.53
C LYS A 144 -18.40 -4.51 4.36
N LYS A 145 -19.27 -3.91 5.17
CA LYS A 145 -18.88 -2.89 6.16
C LYS A 145 -17.98 -3.52 7.23
N THR A 146 -16.87 -2.85 7.50
CA THR A 146 -15.88 -3.22 8.51
C THR A 146 -15.66 -2.04 9.45
N ASN A 147 -15.83 -2.28 10.75
CA ASN A 147 -15.62 -1.26 11.77
C ASN A 147 -14.28 -1.53 12.45
N PHE A 148 -13.20 -0.96 11.92
CA PHE A 148 -11.88 -1.17 12.50
C PHE A 148 -11.78 -0.55 13.89
N THR A 149 -11.17 -1.33 14.78
CA THR A 149 -10.71 -0.90 16.10
C THR A 149 -9.18 -0.89 16.09
N TYR A 150 -8.56 0.05 16.83
CA TYR A 150 -7.11 0.26 16.80
C TYR A 150 -6.52 0.21 18.22
N SER A 151 -5.36 -0.43 18.36
CA SER A 151 -4.49 -0.24 19.53
C SER A 151 -3.22 0.48 19.08
N PHE A 152 -2.74 1.42 19.88
CA PHE A 152 -1.47 2.11 19.65
C PHE A 152 -0.49 1.75 20.74
N ALA A 153 0.72 1.36 20.36
CA ALA A 153 1.83 1.14 21.28
C ALA A 153 3.13 1.65 20.66
N ALA A 154 4.11 1.94 21.50
CA ALA A 154 5.46 2.25 21.09
C ALA A 154 6.41 1.21 21.69
N LEU A 155 7.46 0.86 20.95
CA LEU A 155 8.54 0.10 21.55
C LEU A 155 9.17 0.93 22.70
N PRO A 156 9.68 0.30 23.76
CA PRO A 156 10.54 0.98 24.71
C PRO A 156 11.86 1.34 24.02
N PRO A 157 12.51 2.48 24.33
CA PRO A 157 13.82 2.80 23.79
C PRO A 157 14.78 1.66 24.12
N SER A 158 15.42 1.08 23.11
CA SER A 158 16.40 0.02 23.32
C SER A 158 17.55 0.60 24.16
N THR A 159 17.74 0.09 25.38
CA THR A 159 18.96 0.34 26.16
C THR A 159 20.14 -0.42 25.54
N ALA A 160 20.46 -0.13 24.28
CA ALA A 160 21.68 -0.56 23.62
C ALA A 160 22.72 0.55 23.74
N ALA A 161 23.15 0.79 24.99
CA ALA A 161 24.39 1.48 25.35
C ALA A 161 24.76 1.18 26.81
N ALA A 162 24.64 -0.08 27.25
CA ALA A 162 25.49 -0.53 28.34
C ALA A 162 26.88 -0.77 27.72
N VAL A 163 27.73 0.24 27.85
CA VAL A 163 29.17 0.12 27.64
C VAL A 163 29.64 -1.15 28.35
N PRO A 164 30.35 -2.09 27.69
CA PRO A 164 31.08 -3.09 28.44
C PRO A 164 32.08 -2.31 29.28
N CYS A 165 31.90 -2.28 30.60
CA CYS A 165 32.90 -1.73 31.51
C CYS A 165 34.24 -2.30 31.09
N SER A 166 35.12 -1.42 30.60
CA SER A 166 36.49 -1.76 30.29
C SER A 166 37.07 -2.41 31.53
N ALA A 167 37.38 -3.70 31.44
CA ALA A 167 38.23 -4.36 32.39
C ALA A 167 39.54 -3.57 32.39
N THR A 168 39.79 -2.86 33.48
CA THR A 168 41.07 -2.25 33.79
C THR A 168 42.09 -3.38 33.87
N LEU A 169 42.80 -3.60 32.76
CA LEU A 169 44.06 -4.32 32.75
C LEU A 169 45.09 -3.46 33.49
N SER A 170 45.14 -3.64 34.80
CA SER A 170 46.31 -3.25 35.59
C SER A 170 47.29 -4.42 35.55
N SER A 171 48.36 -4.25 34.79
CA SER A 171 49.51 -5.16 34.76
C SER A 171 50.08 -5.36 36.17
N PRO A 172 50.31 -6.60 36.65
CA PRO A 172 51.12 -6.83 37.82
C PRO A 172 52.58 -7.05 37.42
N SER A 173 53.46 -6.20 37.94
CA SER A 173 54.91 -6.42 37.93
C SER A 173 55.30 -7.47 38.99
N SER A 174 56.01 -8.48 38.50
CA SER A 174 56.86 -9.48 39.15
C SER A 174 57.16 -9.37 40.66
N THR A 175 56.99 -10.49 41.38
CA THR A 175 58.07 -11.08 42.23
C THR A 175 57.74 -12.50 42.73
N THR A 176 58.57 -13.45 42.29
CA THR A 176 59.20 -14.59 43.01
C THR A 176 58.42 -15.66 43.80
N SER A 177 58.80 -16.92 43.46
CA SER A 177 58.95 -18.14 44.29
C SER A 177 57.69 -18.92 44.67
N SER A 178 57.64 -20.25 44.77
CA SER A 178 58.48 -21.40 44.37
C SER A 178 57.71 -22.69 44.78
N SER A 179 58.03 -23.84 44.17
CA SER A 179 57.61 -25.21 44.53
C SER A 179 56.12 -25.56 44.31
N GLY A 180 55.68 -26.74 43.86
CA GLY A 180 56.24 -28.09 43.70
C GLY A 180 55.05 -29.03 43.94
N THR A 181 54.59 -29.84 42.98
CA THR A 181 54.72 -31.32 42.92
C THR A 181 53.37 -31.95 42.53
N ARG A 182 53.44 -32.86 41.54
CA ARG A 182 52.49 -33.97 41.22
C ARG A 182 52.74 -35.13 42.24
N PRO A 183 52.09 -36.33 42.24
CA PRO A 183 51.00 -36.88 41.42
C PRO A 183 49.99 -37.83 42.16
N SER A 184 49.13 -38.53 41.40
CA SER A 184 48.71 -39.96 41.53
C SER A 184 47.22 -40.33 41.78
N SER A 185 46.86 -41.46 41.17
CA SER A 185 45.59 -42.13 40.76
C SER A 185 45.00 -43.12 41.81
N PRO A 186 44.06 -44.09 41.53
CA PRO A 186 42.77 -44.13 40.81
C PRO A 186 41.60 -44.89 41.56
N GLN A 187 40.43 -45.03 40.89
CA GLN A 187 39.32 -46.03 41.03
C GLN A 187 38.18 -45.86 42.06
N SER A 188 36.92 -45.80 41.58
CA SER A 188 35.87 -46.84 41.77
C SER A 188 34.51 -46.41 41.17
N GLU A 189 33.82 -47.38 40.56
CA GLU A 189 32.50 -47.27 39.92
C GLU A 189 31.35 -47.30 40.95
N SER A 190 30.28 -46.54 40.73
CA SER A 190 28.91 -47.04 40.97
C SER A 190 27.84 -46.23 40.22
N THR A 191 26.84 -46.95 39.77
CA THR A 191 25.69 -46.62 38.92
C THR A 191 24.58 -45.89 39.70
N ALA A 192 24.06 -44.76 39.20
CA ALA A 192 22.64 -44.36 39.28
C ALA A 192 22.37 -42.93 38.74
N ALA A 193 21.29 -42.81 37.94
CA ALA A 193 20.47 -41.61 37.69
C ALA A 193 21.15 -40.31 37.22
N ALA A 194 21.27 -40.14 35.90
CA ALA A 194 21.59 -38.86 35.28
C ALA A 194 20.43 -37.87 35.39
N THR A 195 20.45 -37.10 36.48
CA THR A 195 19.78 -35.81 36.61
C THR A 195 20.55 -34.81 35.75
N TRP A 196 19.89 -34.23 34.75
CA TRP A 196 20.49 -33.17 33.94
C TRP A 196 20.53 -31.86 34.76
N PRO A 197 21.66 -31.13 34.80
CA PRO A 197 21.73 -29.81 35.43
C PRO A 197 20.95 -28.78 34.60
N PRO A 198 20.43 -27.70 35.22
CA PRO A 198 19.64 -26.70 34.51
C PRO A 198 20.56 -25.92 33.56
N SER A 199 20.38 -26.15 32.27
CA SER A 199 21.02 -25.41 31.20
C SER A 199 20.09 -24.28 30.73
N SER A 200 20.74 -23.17 30.40
CA SER A 200 20.27 -21.98 29.68
C SER A 200 19.10 -21.19 30.26
N SER A 201 19.46 -20.00 30.74
CA SER A 201 18.61 -18.81 30.85
C SER A 201 17.62 -18.70 29.68
N ILE A 202 16.34 -18.78 30.03
CA ILE A 202 15.22 -18.43 29.16
C ILE A 202 15.44 -17.00 28.68
N VAL A 203 15.72 -16.82 27.39
CA VAL A 203 15.58 -15.52 26.74
C VAL A 203 14.09 -15.18 26.83
N GLU A 204 13.73 -14.19 27.65
CA GLU A 204 12.35 -13.67 27.70
C GLU A 204 11.91 -13.35 26.26
N GLY A 205 10.90 -14.08 25.77
CA GLY A 205 10.43 -13.93 24.39
C GLY A 205 9.96 -12.49 24.13
N VAL A 206 10.40 -11.91 23.01
CA VAL A 206 10.04 -10.54 22.65
C VAL A 206 8.56 -10.48 22.31
N GLN A 207 7.77 -9.91 23.23
CA GLN A 207 6.32 -9.76 23.11
C GLN A 207 5.96 -8.32 22.75
N ALA A 208 4.87 -8.12 21.99
CA ALA A 208 4.39 -6.80 21.66
C ALA A 208 4.05 -5.99 22.94
N PRO A 209 4.43 -4.70 22.97
CA PRO A 209 4.22 -3.85 24.13
C PRO A 209 2.74 -3.63 24.43
N SER A 210 2.44 -3.34 25.69
CA SER A 210 1.10 -2.95 26.11
C SER A 210 0.69 -1.63 25.45
N PRO A 211 -0.57 -1.52 24.99
CA PRO A 211 -1.01 -0.34 24.28
C PRO A 211 -1.15 0.86 25.21
N SER A 212 -0.81 2.04 24.70
CA SER A 212 -1.07 3.32 25.35
C SER A 212 -2.52 3.75 25.18
N ILE A 213 -3.12 3.47 24.02
CA ILE A 213 -4.48 3.89 23.63
C ILE A 213 -5.21 2.74 22.95
N LEU A 214 -6.48 2.55 23.31
CA LEU A 214 -7.40 1.59 22.70
C LEU A 214 -8.62 2.28 22.10
N TYR A 215 -8.68 2.39 20.79
CA TYR A 215 -9.82 2.94 20.06
C TYR A 215 -10.84 1.86 19.70
N ASN A 216 -12.12 2.03 20.08
CA ASN A 216 -13.15 0.98 20.01
C ASN A 216 -14.12 1.08 18.81
N GLY A 217 -13.79 1.84 17.76
CA GLY A 217 -14.60 1.96 16.54
C GLY A 217 -15.75 2.97 16.66
N ALA A 218 -16.75 3.05 15.78
CA ALA A 218 -16.71 3.08 14.32
C ALA A 218 -17.07 4.52 13.93
N ASN A 219 -16.31 5.20 13.08
CA ASN A 219 -16.57 6.61 12.70
C ASN A 219 -16.50 7.61 13.88
N GLY A 220 -15.81 7.28 14.96
CA GLY A 220 -15.61 8.15 16.13
C GLY A 220 -16.57 7.97 17.31
N VAL A 221 -17.65 7.17 17.18
CA VAL A 221 -18.73 7.19 18.20
C VAL A 221 -18.56 6.26 19.39
N ARG A 222 -17.67 5.25 19.36
CA ARG A 222 -17.48 4.31 20.50
C ARG A 222 -16.29 4.67 21.41
N GLY A 223 -15.61 5.77 21.12
CA GLY A 223 -14.58 6.35 21.96
C GLY A 223 -13.36 5.44 22.21
N VAL A 224 -12.68 5.73 23.32
CA VAL A 224 -11.42 5.10 23.74
C VAL A 224 -11.66 4.31 25.04
N SER A 225 -10.96 3.19 25.21
CA SER A 225 -10.97 2.39 26.45
C SER A 225 -9.62 2.38 27.16
N LEU A 226 -9.64 2.13 28.47
CA LEU A 226 -8.44 1.94 29.28
C LEU A 226 -7.77 0.59 28.95
N PRO A 227 -6.45 0.57 28.66
CA PRO A 227 -5.63 -0.65 28.58
C PRO A 227 -5.73 -1.52 29.84
N ALA A 228 -5.62 -2.83 29.67
CA ALA A 228 -5.69 -3.81 30.75
C ALA A 228 -4.61 -3.57 31.82
N ASP A 229 -3.40 -3.20 31.39
CA ASP A 229 -2.26 -2.88 32.26
C ASP A 229 -2.51 -1.71 33.21
N LEU A 230 -3.42 -0.80 32.87
CA LEU A 230 -3.84 0.31 33.74
C LEU A 230 -5.04 -0.07 34.62
N ARG A 231 -5.79 -1.11 34.26
CA ARG A 231 -6.93 -1.61 35.07
C ARG A 231 -6.48 -2.52 36.20
N GLN A 232 -5.39 -3.25 36.01
CA GLN A 232 -4.85 -4.18 37.00
C GLN A 232 -3.68 -3.53 37.74
N PRO A 233 -3.84 -3.13 39.01
CA PRO A 233 -2.75 -2.53 39.75
C PRO A 233 -1.67 -3.60 40.02
N ARG A 234 -0.41 -3.30 39.69
CA ARG A 234 0.74 -4.16 40.04
C ARG A 234 1.02 -4.05 41.54
N LEU A 235 0.15 -4.60 42.36
CA LEU A 235 0.29 -4.63 43.82
C LEU A 235 1.19 -5.82 44.18
N SER A 236 2.46 -5.55 44.53
CA SER A 236 3.26 -6.49 45.31
C SER A 236 2.55 -6.75 46.65
N ASN A 237 2.61 -7.96 47.20
CA ASN A 237 2.14 -8.22 48.55
C ASN A 237 3.33 -8.21 49.53
N PRO A 238 3.36 -7.38 50.60
CA PRO A 238 2.37 -6.36 50.97
C PRO A 238 2.39 -5.13 50.05
N ALA A 239 1.21 -4.54 49.84
CA ALA A 239 1.02 -3.40 48.95
C ALA A 239 1.81 -2.17 49.44
N ARG A 240 2.91 -1.85 48.75
CA ARG A 240 3.67 -0.62 49.02
C ARG A 240 2.88 0.59 48.53
N VAL A 241 2.80 1.64 49.35
CA VAL A 241 2.21 2.95 48.99
C VAL A 241 2.81 3.51 47.69
N SER A 242 4.11 3.26 47.46
CA SER A 242 4.80 3.62 46.22
C SER A 242 4.12 3.04 44.97
N ASN A 243 3.63 1.80 45.02
CA ASN A 243 2.97 1.17 43.89
C ASN A 243 1.60 1.80 43.63
N ILE A 244 0.89 2.22 44.67
CA ILE A 244 -0.41 2.89 44.56
C ILE A 244 -0.22 4.28 43.94
N LEU A 245 0.75 5.06 44.44
CA LEU A 245 1.07 6.38 43.89
C LEU A 245 1.52 6.30 42.43
N ASP A 246 2.32 5.29 42.10
CA ASP A 246 2.74 5.03 40.72
C ASP A 246 1.55 4.68 39.81
N GLN A 247 0.62 3.83 40.26
CA GLN A 247 -0.61 3.55 39.51
C GLN A 247 -1.47 4.81 39.28
N ILE A 248 -1.63 5.66 40.30
CA ILE A 248 -2.34 6.94 40.17
C ILE A 248 -1.62 7.84 39.15
N SER A 249 -0.29 7.90 39.19
CA SER A 249 0.52 8.67 38.24
C SER A 249 0.30 8.19 36.80
N ARG A 250 0.33 6.87 36.55
CA ARG A 250 0.08 6.28 35.24
C ARG A 250 -1.33 6.56 34.72
N ILE A 251 -2.35 6.47 35.59
CA ILE A 251 -3.74 6.80 35.25
C ILE A 251 -3.86 8.28 34.89
N ARG A 252 -3.26 9.20 35.67
CA ARG A 252 -3.23 10.64 35.37
C ARG A 252 -2.54 10.93 34.04
N ALA A 253 -1.41 10.27 33.77
CA ALA A 253 -0.69 10.39 32.51
C ALA A 253 -1.56 9.92 31.32
N TYR A 254 -2.25 8.78 31.47
CA TYR A 254 -3.19 8.29 30.46
C TYR A 254 -4.31 9.29 30.17
N PHE A 255 -4.96 9.85 31.20
CA PHE A 255 -6.01 10.85 30.98
C PHE A 255 -5.47 12.14 30.34
N ALA A 256 -4.26 12.57 30.68
CA ALA A 256 -3.60 13.69 30.00
C ALA A 256 -3.35 13.38 28.52
N SER A 257 -2.83 12.18 28.19
CA SER A 257 -2.65 11.72 26.82
C SER A 257 -3.98 11.59 26.06
N LEU A 258 -5.05 11.17 26.73
CA LEU A 258 -6.39 11.09 26.15
C LEU A 258 -6.95 12.48 25.84
N VAL A 259 -6.75 13.46 26.71
CA VAL A 259 -7.12 14.86 26.46
C VAL A 259 -6.34 15.40 25.26
N LEU A 260 -5.03 15.15 25.19
CA LEU A 260 -4.20 15.53 24.03
C LEU A 260 -4.68 14.88 22.74
N LEU A 261 -5.05 13.59 22.78
CA LEU A 261 -5.61 12.87 21.63
C LEU A 261 -6.91 13.53 21.14
N VAL A 262 -7.84 13.82 22.06
CA VAL A 262 -9.15 14.40 21.72
C VAL A 262 -8.99 15.82 21.18
N LEU A 263 -8.17 16.65 21.84
CA LEU A 263 -7.91 18.02 21.40
C LEU A 263 -7.17 18.04 20.06
N GLY A 264 -6.12 17.24 19.90
CA GLY A 264 -5.36 17.13 18.66
C GLY A 264 -6.21 16.64 17.48
N TYR A 265 -7.07 15.65 17.70
CA TYR A 265 -8.01 15.20 16.67
C TYR A 265 -9.04 16.29 16.31
N PHE A 266 -9.58 17.00 17.31
CA PHE A 266 -10.49 18.13 17.07
C PHE A 266 -9.81 19.25 16.27
N GLN A 267 -8.57 19.62 16.63
CA GLN A 267 -7.77 20.60 15.90
C GLN A 267 -7.56 20.18 14.44
N LEU A 268 -7.10 18.95 14.21
CA LEU A 268 -6.93 18.38 12.87
C LEU A 268 -8.24 18.43 12.07
N LEU A 269 -9.37 18.13 12.71
CA LEU A 269 -10.67 18.13 12.07
C LEU A 269 -11.09 19.53 11.64
N VAL A 270 -10.92 20.53 12.50
CA VAL A 270 -11.20 21.93 12.17
C VAL A 270 -10.34 22.39 10.98
N ILE A 271 -9.03 22.09 11.01
CA ILE A 271 -8.09 22.43 9.93
C ILE A 271 -8.50 21.74 8.61
N ALA A 272 -8.78 20.44 8.66
CA ALA A 272 -9.17 19.66 7.48
C ALA A 272 -10.48 20.13 6.87
N LEU A 273 -11.52 20.32 7.69
CA LEU A 273 -12.82 20.80 7.21
C LEU A 273 -12.72 22.22 6.65
N TRP A 274 -11.95 23.11 7.29
CA TRP A 274 -11.71 24.47 6.81
C TRP A 274 -11.10 24.48 5.41
N HIS A 275 -9.94 23.84 5.24
CA HIS A 275 -9.23 23.85 3.95
C HIS A 275 -9.97 23.06 2.86
N HIS A 276 -10.63 21.97 3.22
CA HIS A 276 -11.39 21.17 2.26
C HIS A 276 -12.63 21.91 1.71
N HIS A 277 -13.48 22.47 2.58
CA HIS A 277 -14.74 23.08 2.16
C HIS A 277 -14.55 24.43 1.46
N LEU A 278 -13.46 25.14 1.76
CA LEU A 278 -13.09 26.37 1.06
C LEU A 278 -12.30 26.11 -0.24
N GLY A 279 -11.93 24.86 -0.52
CA GLY A 279 -11.26 24.46 -1.76
C GLY A 279 -9.75 24.72 -1.80
N HIS A 280 -9.13 25.09 -0.68
CA HIS A 280 -7.69 25.37 -0.59
C HIS A 280 -6.83 24.17 -0.99
N THR A 281 -7.30 22.96 -0.70
CA THR A 281 -6.57 21.74 -1.06
C THR A 281 -6.56 21.46 -2.57
N CYS A 282 -7.41 22.16 -3.35
CA CYS A 282 -7.47 22.04 -4.81
C CYS A 282 -6.83 23.20 -5.55
N ASP A 283 -6.79 24.37 -4.92
CA ASP A 283 -6.36 25.62 -5.53
C ASP A 283 -4.84 25.58 -5.85
N PRO A 284 -4.46 25.67 -7.14
CA PRO A 284 -3.05 25.71 -7.55
C PRO A 284 -2.27 26.91 -6.99
N SER A 285 -2.96 27.99 -6.64
CA SER A 285 -2.38 29.24 -6.17
C SER A 285 -2.29 29.34 -4.64
N HIS A 286 -2.98 28.46 -3.91
CA HIS A 286 -3.00 28.50 -2.46
C HIS A 286 -1.67 27.99 -1.86
N PRO A 287 -1.07 28.67 -0.86
CA PRO A 287 0.24 28.28 -0.30
C PRO A 287 0.28 26.86 0.27
N LEU A 288 -0.86 26.35 0.74
CA LEU A 288 -1.02 24.96 1.23
C LEU A 288 -0.58 23.91 0.20
N ARG A 289 -0.63 24.22 -1.10
CA ARG A 289 -0.19 23.31 -2.17
C ARG A 289 1.27 22.87 -2.02
N THR A 290 2.11 23.71 -1.41
CA THR A 290 3.52 23.40 -1.18
C THR A 290 3.84 22.99 0.25
N HIS A 291 2.84 22.81 1.11
CA HIS A 291 3.05 22.36 2.48
C HIS A 291 3.14 20.83 2.55
N THR A 292 4.09 20.34 3.32
CA THR A 292 4.13 18.95 3.81
C THR A 292 3.34 18.82 5.11
N LEU A 293 3.13 17.58 5.60
CA LEU A 293 2.55 17.35 6.92
C LEU A 293 3.40 18.01 8.04
N SER A 294 4.72 18.03 7.90
CA SER A 294 5.61 18.74 8.82
C SER A 294 5.34 20.25 8.85
N ASP A 295 5.16 20.85 7.66
CA ASP A 295 4.83 22.28 7.53
C ASP A 295 3.44 22.57 8.08
N LEU A 296 2.48 21.67 7.89
CA LEU A 296 1.12 21.80 8.42
C LEU A 296 1.08 21.78 9.95
N VAL A 297 1.90 20.95 10.59
CA VAL A 297 2.02 20.94 12.06
C VAL A 297 2.57 22.26 12.58
N SER A 298 3.52 22.84 11.85
CA SER A 298 4.17 24.11 12.22
C SER A 298 3.31 25.34 11.92
N ASP A 299 2.66 25.38 10.76
CA ASP A 299 1.80 26.47 10.28
C ASP A 299 0.55 25.91 9.57
N PRO A 300 -0.53 25.65 10.34
CA PRO A 300 -1.76 25.05 9.80
C PRO A 300 -2.54 25.93 8.83
N PHE A 301 -2.31 27.24 8.87
CA PHE A 301 -3.02 28.23 8.05
C PHE A 301 -1.93 29.08 7.39
N PRO A 302 -1.44 28.82 6.18
CA PRO A 302 -0.35 29.63 5.63
C PRO A 302 -0.83 31.02 5.17
N THR A 303 0.00 32.04 5.37
CA THR A 303 -0.32 33.42 4.96
C THR A 303 -0.42 33.55 3.43
N ARG A 304 -1.51 34.14 2.95
CA ARG A 304 -1.73 34.37 1.52
C ARG A 304 -1.04 35.63 1.02
N SER A 305 -0.47 35.56 -0.18
CA SER A 305 0.02 36.75 -0.88
C SER A 305 -1.16 37.65 -1.30
N PRO A 306 -1.14 38.96 -1.00
CA PRO A 306 -2.25 39.87 -1.34
C PRO A 306 -2.55 39.94 -2.85
N ALA A 307 -1.58 39.60 -3.68
CA ALA A 307 -1.67 39.64 -5.14
C ALA A 307 -2.55 38.54 -5.78
N ALA A 308 -2.86 37.44 -5.08
CA ALA A 308 -3.63 36.33 -5.63
C ALA A 308 -5.16 36.56 -5.66
N SER A 309 -5.63 37.70 -5.13
CA SER A 309 -7.05 37.94 -4.81
C SER A 309 -7.86 38.70 -5.87
N ARG A 310 -7.33 38.91 -7.08
CA ARG A 310 -7.97 39.75 -8.12
C ARG A 310 -8.33 38.96 -9.38
N ASP A 311 -9.26 38.03 -9.26
CA ASP A 311 -10.01 37.52 -10.42
C ASP A 311 -11.40 38.21 -10.47
N PRO A 312 -11.73 38.96 -11.55
CA PRO A 312 -12.98 39.72 -11.64
C PRO A 312 -14.25 38.85 -11.84
N SER A 313 -14.12 37.53 -11.96
CA SER A 313 -15.23 36.61 -12.30
C SER A 313 -16.07 36.10 -11.11
N HIS A 314 -15.78 36.52 -9.88
CA HIS A 314 -16.38 35.95 -8.67
C HIS A 314 -17.79 36.47 -8.32
N SER A 315 -18.72 35.54 -8.02
CA SER A 315 -20.08 35.83 -7.52
C SER A 315 -20.10 36.64 -6.21
N LEU A 316 -21.25 37.24 -5.86
CA LEU A 316 -21.45 37.99 -4.61
C LEU A 316 -21.12 37.16 -3.34
N ARG A 317 -21.33 35.83 -3.37
CA ARG A 317 -21.02 34.92 -2.26
C ARG A 317 -19.52 34.77 -2.03
N SER A 318 -18.75 34.71 -3.12
CA SER A 318 -17.28 34.69 -3.09
C SER A 318 -16.69 36.04 -2.63
N ARG A 319 -17.35 37.17 -2.94
CA ARG A 319 -16.94 38.48 -2.42
C ARG A 319 -17.13 38.61 -0.91
N LEU A 320 -18.22 38.09 -0.34
CA LEU A 320 -18.39 38.03 1.12
C LEU A 320 -17.38 37.09 1.79
N GLY A 321 -17.11 35.94 1.15
CA GLY A 321 -16.08 34.98 1.58
C GLY A 321 -14.71 35.63 1.70
N LEU A 322 -14.29 36.39 0.69
CA LEU A 322 -12.98 37.09 0.67
C LEU A 322 -12.77 38.09 1.82
N VAL A 323 -13.83 38.60 2.45
CA VAL A 323 -13.73 39.52 3.59
C VAL A 323 -13.80 38.77 4.93
N ILE A 324 -14.66 37.76 5.03
CA ILE A 324 -14.87 36.99 6.27
C ILE A 324 -13.71 36.02 6.50
N GLU A 325 -13.23 35.40 5.44
CA GLU A 325 -12.22 34.35 5.49
C GLU A 325 -10.90 34.81 6.13
N PRO A 326 -10.29 35.97 5.78
CA PRO A 326 -9.08 36.44 6.45
C PRO A 326 -9.29 36.73 7.95
N VAL A 327 -10.48 37.20 8.34
CA VAL A 327 -10.82 37.48 9.75
C VAL A 327 -10.92 36.19 10.54
N VAL A 328 -11.64 35.20 9.99
CA VAL A 328 -11.80 33.88 10.62
C VAL A 328 -10.45 33.14 10.64
N GLU A 329 -9.67 33.19 9.56
CA GLU A 329 -8.33 32.61 9.52
C GLU A 329 -7.41 33.26 10.57
N SER A 330 -7.46 34.58 10.76
CA SER A 330 -6.69 35.27 11.81
C SER A 330 -7.08 34.79 13.21
N LEU A 331 -8.37 34.54 13.45
CA LEU A 331 -8.86 33.97 14.71
C LEU A 331 -8.41 32.51 14.88
N LEU A 332 -8.55 31.69 13.84
CA LEU A 332 -8.14 30.28 13.83
C LEU A 332 -6.64 30.15 14.06
N ARG A 333 -5.81 30.97 13.40
CA ARG A 333 -4.35 31.00 13.60
C ARG A 333 -3.94 31.30 15.04
N ARG A 334 -4.75 32.07 15.78
CA ARG A 334 -4.51 32.39 17.19
C ARG A 334 -4.96 31.29 18.16
N THR A 335 -5.86 30.40 17.73
CA THR A 335 -6.60 29.50 18.64
C THR A 335 -6.41 28.02 18.32
N ILE A 336 -6.13 27.69 17.06
CA ILE A 336 -5.99 26.33 16.55
C ILE A 336 -4.56 26.14 16.03
N CYS A 337 -3.82 25.28 16.71
CA CYS A 337 -2.59 24.67 16.22
C CYS A 337 -2.80 23.16 16.09
N LEU A 338 -1.97 22.46 15.32
CA LEU A 338 -1.99 21.00 15.29
C LEU A 338 -0.94 20.49 16.29
N ASP A 339 -1.38 19.85 17.37
CA ASP A 339 -0.45 19.35 18.41
C ASP A 339 0.55 18.34 17.83
N GLU A 340 1.84 18.64 18.00
CA GLU A 340 2.94 17.84 17.45
C GLU A 340 2.98 16.43 18.07
N ARG A 341 2.63 16.29 19.37
CA ARG A 341 2.62 14.97 20.03
C ARG A 341 1.49 14.12 19.49
N PHE A 342 0.30 14.69 19.29
CA PHE A 342 -0.80 14.02 18.61
C PHE A 342 -0.40 13.57 17.20
N ALA A 343 0.25 14.45 16.45
CA ALA A 343 0.75 14.13 15.12
C ALA A 343 1.73 12.94 15.17
N GLN A 344 2.77 13.01 16.02
CA GLN A 344 3.78 11.95 16.17
C GLN A 344 3.24 10.63 16.71
N GLN A 345 2.33 10.65 17.70
CA GLN A 345 1.91 9.45 18.43
C GLN A 345 0.66 8.78 17.85
N THR A 346 -0.14 9.51 17.06
CA THR A 346 -1.41 8.99 16.53
C THR A 346 -1.50 9.15 15.02
N LEU A 347 -1.32 10.38 14.51
CA LEU A 347 -1.53 10.66 13.08
C LEU A 347 -0.50 9.92 12.22
N THR A 348 0.79 10.08 12.53
CA THR A 348 1.88 9.48 11.75
C THR A 348 1.83 7.94 11.77
N PRO A 349 1.61 7.26 12.91
CA PRO A 349 1.44 5.80 12.93
C PRO A 349 0.26 5.31 12.12
N LEU A 350 -0.88 6.03 12.18
CA LEU A 350 -2.07 5.67 11.42
C LEU A 350 -1.83 5.80 9.91
N PHE A 351 -1.26 6.92 9.46
CA PHE A 351 -0.93 7.12 8.04
C PHE A 351 0.18 6.18 7.57
N SER A 352 1.19 5.89 8.39
CA SER A 352 2.23 4.89 8.09
C SER A 352 1.61 3.51 7.87
N ALA A 353 0.62 3.12 8.66
CA ALA A 353 -0.11 1.87 8.47
C ALA A 353 -1.04 1.88 7.24
N VAL A 354 -1.76 2.98 6.98
CA VAL A 354 -2.69 3.12 5.84
C VAL A 354 -1.95 3.20 4.50
N MET A 355 -0.88 3.99 4.44
CA MET A 355 -0.04 4.18 3.25
C MET A 355 1.00 3.06 3.12
N THR A 356 1.20 2.26 4.16
CA THR A 356 2.25 1.22 4.24
C THR A 356 3.65 1.80 4.01
N SER A 357 3.89 3.03 4.46
CA SER A 357 5.10 3.81 4.25
C SER A 357 5.88 4.05 5.54
N SER A 358 7.13 4.49 5.40
CA SER A 358 7.99 4.93 6.50
C SER A 358 7.40 6.14 7.20
N LEU A 359 7.81 6.36 8.45
CA LEU A 359 7.39 7.53 9.23
C LEU A 359 7.84 8.84 8.55
N ASP A 360 9.05 8.88 7.99
CA ASP A 360 9.61 10.05 7.29
C ASP A 360 8.79 10.41 6.04
N SER A 361 8.37 9.40 5.26
CA SER A 361 7.51 9.60 4.10
C SER A 361 6.11 10.11 4.46
N VAL A 362 5.61 9.82 5.66
CA VAL A 362 4.34 10.41 6.14
C VAL A 362 4.52 11.89 6.45
N TRP A 363 5.64 12.27 7.08
CA TRP A 363 5.94 13.68 7.38
C TRP A 363 6.18 14.54 6.14
N SER A 364 6.74 13.96 5.08
CA SER A 364 6.94 14.63 3.78
C SER A 364 5.71 14.61 2.87
N CYS A 365 4.64 13.91 3.27
CA CYS A 365 3.41 13.82 2.49
C CYS A 365 2.78 15.21 2.31
N PRO A 366 2.27 15.57 1.12
CA PRO A 366 1.61 16.85 0.91
C PRO A 366 0.41 17.03 1.85
N ALA A 367 0.38 18.16 2.55
CA ALA A 367 -0.65 18.48 3.53
C ALA A 367 -2.06 18.47 2.91
N SER A 368 -2.19 18.94 1.67
CA SER A 368 -3.46 18.95 0.93
C SER A 368 -4.09 17.56 0.85
N GLU A 369 -3.30 16.54 0.53
CA GLU A 369 -3.76 15.16 0.41
C GLU A 369 -4.17 14.56 1.75
N VAL A 370 -3.40 14.84 2.81
CA VAL A 370 -3.71 14.40 4.19
C VAL A 370 -5.02 15.03 4.67
N LEU A 371 -5.18 16.34 4.50
CA LEU A 371 -6.37 17.07 4.95
C LEU A 371 -7.62 16.59 4.21
N ASP A 372 -7.52 16.34 2.90
CA ASP A 372 -8.64 15.80 2.13
C ASP A 372 -9.00 14.39 2.55
N TYR A 373 -8.00 13.53 2.78
CA TYR A 373 -8.25 12.19 3.29
C TYR A 373 -9.00 12.26 4.63
N VAL A 374 -8.57 13.13 5.56
CA VAL A 374 -9.25 13.32 6.85
C VAL A 374 -10.69 13.83 6.67
N ALA A 375 -10.89 14.90 5.88
CA ALA A 375 -12.21 15.51 5.69
C ALA A 375 -13.20 14.53 5.02
N LEU A 376 -12.74 13.78 4.01
CA LEU A 376 -13.59 12.86 3.24
C LEU A 376 -13.87 11.55 3.97
N THR A 377 -13.03 11.15 4.93
CA THR A 377 -13.25 9.94 5.73
C THR A 377 -14.07 10.20 7.00
N LEU A 378 -14.25 11.47 7.38
CA LEU A 378 -15.02 11.85 8.56
C LEU A 378 -16.44 11.27 8.54
N GLY A 379 -16.80 10.53 9.60
CA GLY A 379 -18.15 9.98 9.75
C GLY A 379 -18.48 8.85 8.77
N LYS A 380 -17.54 8.43 7.91
CA LYS A 380 -17.78 7.44 6.85
C LYS A 380 -17.36 6.04 7.27
N ASP A 381 -18.17 5.08 6.85
CA ASP A 381 -17.90 3.67 7.04
C ASP A 381 -16.74 3.19 6.17
N HIS A 382 -16.02 2.19 6.68
CA HIS A 382 -15.02 1.44 5.94
C HIS A 382 -15.62 0.14 5.43
N PHE A 383 -15.13 -0.31 4.28
CA PHE A 383 -15.63 -1.47 3.56
C PHE A 383 -14.47 -2.32 3.06
N VAL A 384 -14.75 -3.61 2.87
CA VAL A 384 -13.89 -4.59 2.20
C VAL A 384 -14.73 -5.34 1.16
N VAL A 385 -14.09 -5.95 0.16
CA VAL A 385 -14.79 -6.83 -0.77
C VAL A 385 -15.22 -8.10 -0.04
N LYS A 386 -16.51 -8.46 -0.09
CA LYS A 386 -17.06 -9.57 0.71
C LYS A 386 -16.40 -10.91 0.34
N ASP A 387 -16.24 -11.16 -0.95
CA ASP A 387 -15.81 -12.46 -1.50
C ASP A 387 -14.30 -12.47 -1.89
N GLY A 388 -13.55 -11.47 -1.41
CA GLY A 388 -12.14 -11.25 -1.72
C GLY A 388 -11.90 -10.63 -3.10
N VAL A 389 -10.69 -10.10 -3.32
CA VAL A 389 -10.37 -9.31 -4.53
C VAL A 389 -10.35 -10.12 -5.82
N ARG A 390 -10.21 -11.45 -5.76
CA ARG A 390 -10.41 -12.35 -6.91
C ARG A 390 -11.73 -12.13 -7.64
N THR A 391 -12.78 -11.76 -6.92
CA THR A 391 -14.11 -11.50 -7.52
C THR A 391 -14.04 -10.24 -8.37
N VAL A 392 -13.31 -9.22 -7.92
CA VAL A 392 -13.06 -7.99 -8.69
C VAL A 392 -12.32 -8.32 -9.98
N VAL A 393 -11.25 -9.12 -9.90
CA VAL A 393 -10.46 -9.53 -11.07
C VAL A 393 -11.32 -10.32 -12.07
N ALA A 394 -12.09 -11.30 -11.59
CA ALA A 394 -12.97 -12.10 -12.44
C ALA A 394 -14.02 -11.23 -13.15
N THR A 395 -14.67 -10.30 -12.44
CA THR A 395 -15.71 -9.45 -13.03
C THR A 395 -15.15 -8.45 -14.04
N LEU A 396 -13.97 -7.88 -13.78
CA LEU A 396 -13.33 -6.95 -14.73
C LEU A 396 -12.88 -7.63 -16.03
N LEU A 397 -12.64 -8.94 -16.00
CA LEU A 397 -12.23 -9.74 -17.16
C LEU A 397 -13.40 -10.48 -17.84
N ASN A 398 -14.65 -10.19 -17.48
CA ASN A 398 -15.81 -10.90 -18.02
C ASN A 398 -15.96 -10.80 -19.55
N HIS A 399 -15.39 -9.76 -20.17
CA HIS A 399 -15.42 -9.53 -21.62
C HIS A 399 -14.15 -10.03 -22.35
N VAL A 400 -13.26 -10.72 -21.65
CA VAL A 400 -12.01 -11.26 -22.20
C VAL A 400 -12.07 -12.78 -22.16
N ASP A 401 -11.82 -13.44 -23.29
CA ASP A 401 -11.87 -14.89 -23.38
C ASP A 401 -10.66 -15.52 -22.66
N GLN A 402 -10.88 -16.00 -21.43
CA GLN A 402 -9.84 -16.63 -20.62
C GLN A 402 -9.52 -18.07 -21.03
N GLN A 403 -10.38 -18.73 -21.84
CA GLN A 403 -10.24 -20.16 -22.16
C GLN A 403 -9.19 -20.40 -23.26
N GLN A 404 -9.06 -19.49 -24.23
CA GLN A 404 -8.00 -19.55 -25.25
C GLN A 404 -6.58 -19.45 -24.66
N THR A 405 -6.41 -18.70 -23.56
CA THR A 405 -5.11 -18.52 -22.89
C THR A 405 -4.50 -19.83 -22.35
N ARG A 406 -5.32 -20.74 -21.80
CA ARG A 406 -4.80 -22.02 -21.24
C ARG A 406 -4.51 -23.07 -22.32
N ALA A 407 -5.30 -23.09 -23.39
CA ALA A 407 -5.18 -24.07 -24.46
C ALA A 407 -4.05 -23.75 -25.47
N GLN A 408 -3.73 -22.47 -25.69
CA GLN A 408 -2.64 -22.07 -26.60
C GLN A 408 -1.26 -22.02 -25.94
N GLN A 409 -1.18 -21.91 -24.60
CA GLN A 409 0.08 -22.08 -23.87
C GLN A 409 0.56 -23.55 -23.89
N SER A 410 -0.34 -24.51 -24.11
CA SER A 410 -0.02 -25.95 -24.18
C SER A 410 0.12 -26.48 -25.62
N ALA A 411 -0.51 -25.84 -26.61
CA ALA A 411 -0.41 -26.24 -28.02
C ALA A 411 0.76 -25.53 -28.73
N ARG A 412 1.95 -26.15 -28.66
CA ARG A 412 3.10 -25.83 -29.52
C ARG A 412 2.73 -26.04 -30.99
N SER A 413 2.84 -24.98 -31.79
CA SER A 413 2.84 -24.95 -33.26
C SER A 413 1.53 -25.31 -34.01
N ASN A 414 1.27 -24.50 -35.05
CA ASN A 414 0.38 -24.72 -36.18
C ASN A 414 -1.15 -24.63 -35.97
N SER A 415 -1.67 -23.40 -35.89
CA SER A 415 -2.86 -23.03 -36.68
C SER A 415 -2.98 -21.51 -36.85
N SER A 416 -2.81 -21.04 -38.08
CA SER A 416 -3.01 -19.66 -38.55
C SER A 416 -4.49 -19.32 -38.72
N SER A 417 -5.30 -19.51 -37.68
CA SER A 417 -6.68 -18.98 -37.65
C SER A 417 -6.78 -17.87 -36.60
N SER A 418 -6.54 -16.63 -37.04
CA SER A 418 -6.55 -15.42 -36.22
C SER A 418 -7.98 -15.05 -35.81
N SER A 419 -8.48 -15.67 -34.75
CA SER A 419 -9.56 -15.10 -33.95
C SER A 419 -9.03 -13.85 -33.24
N SER A 420 -9.47 -12.66 -33.67
CA SER A 420 -9.17 -11.34 -33.08
C SER A 420 -9.88 -11.14 -31.73
N SER A 421 -9.54 -11.96 -30.74
CA SER A 421 -10.03 -11.84 -29.36
C SER A 421 -8.98 -11.15 -28.48
N SER A 422 -9.45 -10.42 -27.47
CA SER A 422 -8.59 -9.85 -26.43
C SER A 422 -7.88 -10.98 -25.66
N LYS A 423 -6.61 -10.79 -25.32
CA LYS A 423 -5.75 -11.83 -24.71
C LYS A 423 -5.18 -11.40 -23.37
N VAL A 424 -4.91 -12.39 -22.53
CA VAL A 424 -4.23 -12.19 -21.25
C VAL A 424 -3.01 -13.10 -21.20
N TRP A 425 -1.85 -12.51 -20.93
CA TRP A 425 -0.57 -13.20 -20.79
C TRP A 425 -0.09 -13.07 -19.34
N THR A 426 -0.02 -14.18 -18.62
CA THR A 426 0.56 -14.29 -17.26
C THR A 426 1.93 -14.93 -17.33
N SER A 427 2.77 -14.76 -16.31
CA SER A 427 4.19 -15.18 -16.36
C SER A 427 4.92 -14.56 -17.57
N ALA A 428 4.48 -13.38 -17.98
CA ALA A 428 4.86 -12.69 -19.19
C ALA A 428 5.59 -11.39 -18.81
N GLU A 429 6.92 -11.46 -18.77
CA GLU A 429 7.75 -10.32 -18.39
C GLU A 429 8.08 -9.45 -19.61
N VAL A 430 7.56 -8.23 -19.63
CA VAL A 430 7.92 -7.23 -20.65
C VAL A 430 9.36 -6.79 -20.42
N ARG A 431 10.22 -6.99 -21.42
CA ARG A 431 11.64 -6.61 -21.39
C ARG A 431 11.90 -5.31 -22.14
N ARG A 432 11.20 -5.12 -23.26
CA ARG A 432 11.38 -3.95 -24.12
C ARG A 432 10.08 -3.54 -24.78
N VAL A 433 9.86 -2.22 -24.88
CA VAL A 433 8.80 -1.63 -25.71
C VAL A 433 9.46 -0.74 -26.76
N GLN A 434 9.09 -0.92 -28.02
CA GLN A 434 9.71 -0.20 -29.13
C GLN A 434 8.71 0.21 -30.21
N SER A 435 9.02 1.31 -30.88
CA SER A 435 8.33 1.78 -32.08
C SER A 435 9.00 1.21 -33.32
N LYS A 436 8.21 0.61 -34.22
CA LYS A 436 8.68 0.13 -35.52
C LYS A 436 7.61 0.36 -36.56
N ALA A 437 7.96 1.08 -37.63
CA ALA A 437 7.06 1.44 -38.72
C ALA A 437 5.76 2.11 -38.24
N GLY A 438 5.85 3.01 -37.26
CA GLY A 438 4.70 3.74 -36.71
C GLY A 438 3.78 2.92 -35.79
N LYS A 439 4.14 1.68 -35.46
CA LYS A 439 3.41 0.79 -34.54
C LYS A 439 4.27 0.39 -33.33
N ALA A 440 3.62 0.01 -32.24
CA ALA A 440 4.31 -0.47 -31.04
C ALA A 440 4.48 -1.98 -31.08
N TRP A 441 5.65 -2.42 -30.62
CA TRP A 441 6.02 -3.81 -30.44
C TRP A 441 6.56 -4.01 -29.03
N ILE A 442 6.22 -5.13 -28.42
CA ILE A 442 6.58 -5.47 -27.04
C ILE A 442 7.32 -6.80 -27.06
N ASP A 443 8.57 -6.78 -26.59
CA ASP A 443 9.36 -8.00 -26.43
C ASP A 443 9.13 -8.55 -25.03
N VAL A 444 8.65 -9.79 -24.96
CA VAL A 444 8.15 -10.43 -23.74
C VAL A 444 8.83 -11.77 -23.54
N VAL A 445 9.35 -12.01 -22.33
CA VAL A 445 9.83 -13.33 -21.92
C VAL A 445 8.68 -14.07 -21.26
N HIS A 446 8.35 -15.26 -21.75
CA HIS A 446 7.35 -16.15 -21.15
C HIS A 446 8.06 -17.22 -20.34
N HIS A 447 7.78 -17.27 -19.04
CA HIS A 447 8.33 -18.29 -18.17
C HIS A 447 7.45 -19.55 -18.16
N ASP A 448 8.05 -20.71 -18.48
CA ASP A 448 7.37 -22.00 -18.44
C ASP A 448 6.94 -22.35 -17.00
N ARG A 449 5.72 -22.86 -16.89
CA ARG A 449 5.06 -23.11 -15.59
C ARG A 449 5.61 -24.34 -14.85
N GLU A 450 6.46 -25.14 -15.49
CA GLU A 450 6.78 -26.53 -15.09
C GLU A 450 8.13 -26.73 -14.37
N SER A 451 8.95 -25.70 -14.16
CA SER A 451 10.30 -25.88 -13.57
C SER A 451 10.41 -25.71 -12.05
N SER A 452 9.30 -25.70 -11.32
CA SER A 452 9.33 -25.91 -9.86
C SER A 452 9.21 -27.41 -9.59
N PRO A 453 10.15 -28.07 -8.89
CA PRO A 453 10.11 -29.51 -8.70
C PRO A 453 8.86 -29.90 -7.90
N GLN A 454 7.85 -30.38 -8.63
CA GLN A 454 6.68 -31.03 -8.09
C GLN A 454 7.13 -32.38 -7.53
N LYS A 455 7.50 -32.41 -6.24
CA LYS A 455 7.58 -33.68 -5.51
C LYS A 455 6.15 -34.15 -5.28
N ASP A 456 5.67 -34.97 -6.23
CA ASP A 456 4.49 -35.81 -6.04
C ASP A 456 4.79 -36.84 -4.94
N THR A 457 4.68 -36.42 -3.68
CA THR A 457 4.44 -37.31 -2.55
C THR A 457 3.07 -36.99 -2.01
N ALA A 458 2.12 -37.89 -2.26
CA ALA A 458 0.79 -37.88 -1.68
C ALA A 458 0.90 -38.02 -0.15
N ASP A 459 1.08 -36.91 0.58
CA ASP A 459 0.65 -36.74 1.99
C ASP A 459 1.00 -35.38 2.63
N THR A 460 1.56 -34.41 1.89
CA THR A 460 1.75 -33.04 2.41
C THR A 460 0.89 -32.05 1.64
N GLN A 461 -0.17 -31.56 2.28
CA GLN A 461 -0.92 -30.36 1.82
C GLN A 461 0.06 -29.18 1.77
N ASP A 462 0.51 -28.88 0.56
CA ASP A 462 1.51 -27.86 0.28
C ASP A 462 0.96 -26.45 0.55
N MET A 463 1.23 -25.95 1.77
CA MET A 463 1.00 -24.56 2.20
C MET A 463 2.12 -23.62 1.72
N SER A 464 3.16 -24.14 1.09
CA SER A 464 4.26 -23.36 0.50
C SER A 464 3.98 -23.08 -0.98
N ARG A 465 3.03 -22.18 -1.24
CA ARG A 465 3.22 -21.33 -2.43
C ARG A 465 4.44 -20.45 -2.14
N GLU A 466 5.58 -20.81 -2.74
CA GLU A 466 6.66 -19.86 -3.02
C GLU A 466 6.02 -18.56 -3.51
N PRO A 467 6.23 -17.43 -2.81
CA PRO A 467 5.47 -16.23 -3.06
C PRO A 467 5.73 -15.74 -4.48
N SER A 468 4.66 -15.33 -5.18
CA SER A 468 4.81 -14.45 -6.33
C SER A 468 5.41 -13.14 -5.81
N SER A 469 6.73 -13.03 -5.83
CA SER A 469 7.42 -11.77 -5.64
C SER A 469 6.88 -10.81 -6.70
N THR A 470 6.22 -9.74 -6.27
CA THR A 470 6.20 -8.51 -7.08
C THR A 470 7.58 -7.83 -7.07
N SER A 471 8.54 -8.40 -6.34
CA SER A 471 9.98 -8.09 -6.40
C SER A 471 10.54 -8.52 -7.75
N THR A 472 11.47 -7.72 -8.27
CA THR A 472 12.38 -7.92 -9.42
C THR A 472 13.27 -9.18 -9.34
N ASP A 473 12.97 -10.11 -8.45
CA ASP A 473 13.92 -11.09 -7.93
C ASP A 473 13.64 -12.51 -8.48
N ARG A 474 13.43 -12.59 -9.80
CA ARG A 474 13.53 -13.83 -10.57
C ARG A 474 14.66 -13.66 -11.57
N THR A 475 15.88 -13.65 -11.06
CA THR A 475 17.14 -13.55 -11.84
C THR A 475 17.65 -14.90 -12.35
N PHE A 476 16.96 -16.01 -12.03
CA PHE A 476 17.30 -17.33 -12.55
C PHE A 476 16.62 -17.59 -13.89
N TRP A 477 17.37 -17.34 -14.96
CA TRP A 477 17.05 -17.75 -16.32
C TRP A 477 17.11 -19.27 -16.41
N SER A 478 16.08 -19.89 -16.99
CA SER A 478 16.22 -21.25 -17.50
C SER A 478 16.57 -21.18 -18.99
N ASP A 479 17.32 -22.16 -19.50
CA ASP A 479 17.61 -22.29 -20.95
C ASP A 479 16.35 -22.43 -21.83
N GLN A 480 15.15 -22.45 -21.22
CA GLN A 480 13.84 -22.55 -21.87
C GLN A 480 13.06 -21.22 -21.92
N ASP A 481 13.55 -20.12 -21.32
CA ASP A 481 12.86 -18.83 -21.37
C ASP A 481 12.83 -18.27 -22.81
N GLN A 482 11.64 -18.21 -23.42
CA GLN A 482 11.48 -17.76 -24.82
C GLN A 482 11.13 -16.28 -24.89
N LEU A 483 12.01 -15.50 -25.54
CA LEU A 483 11.71 -14.14 -25.94
C LEU A 483 10.76 -14.16 -27.14
N GLN A 484 9.54 -13.66 -26.94
CA GLN A 484 8.52 -13.53 -27.97
C GLN A 484 8.17 -12.06 -28.18
N GLN A 485 8.14 -11.63 -29.43
CA GLN A 485 7.69 -10.29 -29.81
C GLN A 485 6.17 -10.29 -30.06
N HIS A 486 5.47 -9.33 -29.44
CA HIS A 486 4.03 -9.11 -29.55
C HIS A 486 3.76 -7.77 -30.22
N GLY A 487 2.76 -7.72 -31.11
CA GLY A 487 2.39 -6.52 -31.86
C GLY A 487 1.85 -6.85 -33.26
N PRO A 488 1.68 -5.86 -34.14
CA PRO A 488 1.77 -4.42 -33.86
C PRO A 488 0.58 -3.92 -33.01
N PHE A 489 0.82 -2.88 -32.20
CA PHE A 489 -0.20 -2.17 -31.40
C PHE A 489 -0.34 -0.71 -31.83
N ASP A 490 -1.57 -0.20 -31.75
CA ASP A 490 -1.93 1.20 -32.02
C ASP A 490 -1.80 2.08 -30.77
N HIS A 491 -2.08 1.48 -29.60
CA HIS A 491 -1.96 2.13 -28.30
C HIS A 491 -1.21 1.24 -27.32
N VAL A 492 -0.41 1.86 -26.46
CA VAL A 492 0.22 1.19 -25.32
C VAL A 492 -0.17 1.93 -24.05
N ILE A 493 -0.76 1.21 -23.09
CA ILE A 493 -1.07 1.71 -21.76
C ILE A 493 -0.10 1.08 -20.77
N PHE A 494 0.70 1.92 -20.14
CA PHE A 494 1.50 1.52 -19.00
C PHE A 494 0.66 1.67 -17.72
N ALA A 495 0.27 0.53 -17.15
CA ALA A 495 -0.53 0.40 -15.93
C ALA A 495 0.28 -0.26 -14.79
N THR A 496 1.61 -0.14 -14.87
CA THR A 496 2.57 -0.63 -13.87
C THR A 496 3.14 0.53 -13.04
N GLN A 497 4.15 0.26 -12.22
CA GLN A 497 4.83 1.28 -11.41
C GLN A 497 5.45 2.37 -12.28
N ALA A 498 5.51 3.60 -11.74
CA ALA A 498 6.00 4.78 -12.46
C ALA A 498 7.47 4.67 -12.85
N ASN A 499 8.33 4.18 -11.96
CA ASN A 499 9.75 3.93 -12.23
C ASN A 499 9.95 2.88 -13.34
N GLN A 500 9.21 1.77 -13.29
CA GLN A 500 9.26 0.75 -14.34
C GLN A 500 8.74 1.30 -15.68
N THR A 501 7.68 2.12 -15.64
CA THR A 501 7.13 2.78 -16.82
C THR A 501 8.15 3.75 -17.41
N ALA A 502 8.84 4.55 -16.60
CA ALA A 502 9.90 5.45 -17.06
C ALA A 502 10.96 4.70 -17.84
N HIS A 503 11.42 3.55 -17.32
CA HIS A 503 12.40 2.71 -18.01
C HIS A 503 11.89 2.17 -19.36
N PHE A 504 10.65 1.71 -19.44
CA PHE A 504 10.07 1.27 -20.72
C PHE A 504 9.91 2.44 -21.71
N LEU A 505 9.64 3.65 -21.21
CA LEU A 505 9.54 4.84 -22.05
C LEU A 505 10.90 5.29 -22.58
N GLU A 506 11.98 5.18 -21.80
CA GLU A 506 13.35 5.45 -22.27
C GLU A 506 13.69 4.56 -23.47
N GLN A 507 13.47 3.24 -23.34
CA GLN A 507 13.67 2.29 -24.42
C GLN A 507 12.79 2.57 -25.64
N TYR A 508 11.56 3.01 -25.42
CA TYR A 508 10.64 3.37 -26.49
C TYR A 508 11.11 4.64 -27.22
N VAL A 509 11.55 5.67 -26.49
CA VAL A 509 12.10 6.91 -27.03
C VAL A 509 13.34 6.62 -27.89
N ASP A 510 14.23 5.75 -27.43
CA ASP A 510 15.43 5.35 -28.18
C ASP A 510 15.12 4.66 -29.52
N SER A 511 13.91 4.09 -29.64
CA SER A 511 13.45 3.42 -30.87
C SER A 511 12.66 4.31 -31.82
N LEU A 512 12.36 5.56 -31.44
CA LEU A 512 11.62 6.49 -32.30
C LEU A 512 12.44 6.91 -33.53
N THR A 513 11.75 7.23 -34.62
CA THR A 513 12.36 7.75 -35.84
C THR A 513 12.98 9.12 -35.59
N ALA A 514 14.07 9.43 -36.29
CA ALA A 514 14.76 10.72 -36.18
C ALA A 514 14.07 11.86 -36.98
N ASP A 515 12.84 11.64 -37.46
CA ASP A 515 12.02 12.64 -38.14
C ASP A 515 11.41 13.64 -37.14
N ASP A 516 10.81 14.73 -37.64
CA ASP A 516 10.27 15.78 -36.77
C ASP A 516 9.14 15.27 -35.87
N SER A 517 8.34 14.30 -36.35
CA SER A 517 7.29 13.68 -35.54
C SER A 517 7.87 12.85 -34.41
N GLY A 518 8.89 12.03 -34.67
CA GLY A 518 9.57 11.24 -33.65
C GLY A 518 10.29 12.10 -32.62
N LYS A 519 10.92 13.21 -33.04
CA LYS A 519 11.56 14.18 -32.12
C LYS A 519 10.57 14.87 -31.19
N GLN A 520 9.41 15.30 -31.70
CA GLN A 520 8.36 15.91 -30.87
C GLN A 520 7.80 14.92 -29.85
N GLU A 521 7.61 13.67 -30.25
CA GLU A 521 7.14 12.62 -29.34
C GLU A 521 8.21 12.24 -28.31
N ALA A 522 9.48 12.18 -28.70
CA ALA A 522 10.61 11.98 -27.79
C ALA A 522 10.69 13.10 -26.73
N GLU A 523 10.54 14.37 -27.13
CA GLU A 523 10.52 15.50 -26.18
C GLU A 523 9.33 15.40 -25.21
N ARG A 524 8.13 15.08 -25.73
CA ARG A 524 6.95 14.89 -24.88
C ARG A 524 7.15 13.74 -23.89
N LEU A 525 7.63 12.59 -24.36
CA LEU A 525 7.88 11.42 -23.53
C LEU A 525 9.03 11.62 -22.55
N GLY A 526 10.07 12.39 -22.90
CA GLY A 526 11.10 12.83 -21.97
C GLY A 526 10.51 13.58 -20.77
N ARG A 527 9.57 14.51 -21.03
CA ARG A 527 8.84 15.20 -19.94
C ARG A 527 7.92 14.27 -19.15
N VAL A 528 7.36 13.23 -19.76
CA VAL A 528 6.60 12.20 -19.03
C VAL A 528 7.54 11.41 -18.11
N ILE A 529 8.70 10.99 -18.62
CA ILE A 529 9.74 10.29 -17.86
C ILE A 529 10.19 11.13 -16.66
N ASP A 530 10.45 12.43 -16.86
CA ASP A 530 10.80 13.36 -15.77
C ASP A 530 9.77 13.34 -14.64
N VAL A 531 8.47 13.40 -15.00
CA VAL A 531 7.39 13.34 -14.01
C VAL A 531 7.34 11.97 -13.34
N LEU A 532 7.46 10.88 -14.08
CA LEU A 532 7.42 9.53 -13.52
C LEU A 532 8.59 9.26 -12.54
N ASN A 533 9.76 9.81 -12.82
CA ASN A 533 10.95 9.69 -11.99
C ASN A 533 10.86 10.50 -10.68
N THR A 534 9.88 11.41 -10.54
CA THR A 534 9.61 12.06 -9.24
C THR A 534 8.95 11.12 -8.23
N PHE A 535 8.30 10.03 -8.67
CA PHE A 535 7.64 9.11 -7.74
C PHE A 535 8.63 8.13 -7.12
N ARG A 536 8.81 8.27 -5.81
CA ARG A 536 9.57 7.30 -5.00
C ARG A 536 8.75 6.04 -4.72
N TYR A 537 9.43 4.93 -4.51
CA TYR A 537 8.83 3.67 -4.10
C TYR A 537 9.45 3.17 -2.80
N GLU A 538 8.62 2.68 -1.89
CA GLU A 538 9.06 2.03 -0.66
C GLU A 538 8.62 0.58 -0.64
N ARG A 539 9.54 -0.29 -0.23
CA ARG A 539 9.27 -1.72 -0.06
C ARG A 539 8.52 -1.96 1.24
N SER A 540 7.41 -2.67 1.14
CA SER A 540 6.61 -3.14 2.27
C SER A 540 6.53 -4.66 2.28
N VAL A 541 6.52 -5.23 3.48
CA VAL A 541 6.44 -6.67 3.72
C VAL A 541 5.13 -6.97 4.43
N VAL A 542 4.40 -7.97 3.95
CA VAL A 542 3.23 -8.51 4.64
C VAL A 542 3.44 -9.98 4.93
N VAL A 543 3.28 -10.34 6.20
CA VAL A 543 3.44 -11.71 6.69
C VAL A 543 2.10 -12.18 7.21
N ASN A 544 1.56 -13.26 6.66
CA ASN A 544 0.46 -13.99 7.26
C ASN A 544 1.03 -15.04 8.21
N HIS A 545 0.58 -15.08 9.45
CA HIS A 545 1.10 -15.99 10.47
C HIS A 545 0.05 -16.31 11.55
N THR A 546 0.39 -17.22 12.45
CA THR A 546 -0.41 -17.55 13.64
C THR A 546 0.24 -17.11 14.96
N ASP A 547 1.42 -16.47 14.88
CA ASP A 547 2.20 -16.02 16.04
C ASP A 547 1.51 -14.89 16.84
N ARG A 548 1.03 -15.24 18.04
CA ARG A 548 0.34 -14.31 18.94
C ARG A 548 1.29 -13.39 19.71
N ALA A 549 2.61 -13.58 19.65
CA ALA A 549 3.58 -12.70 20.31
C ALA A 549 3.54 -11.26 19.78
N LEU A 550 3.03 -11.09 18.55
CA LEU A 550 2.84 -9.78 17.89
C LEU A 550 1.57 -9.04 18.33
N LEU A 551 0.77 -9.61 19.23
CA LEU A 551 -0.39 -8.98 19.83
C LEU A 551 -0.11 -8.58 21.28
N PRO A 552 -0.83 -7.59 21.84
CA PRO A 552 -0.73 -7.25 23.26
C PRO A 552 -0.86 -8.50 24.15
N ARG A 553 -0.14 -8.51 25.28
CA ARG A 553 -0.14 -9.66 26.20
C ARG A 553 -1.53 -10.02 26.72
N ASP A 554 -2.35 -9.02 26.97
CA ASP A 554 -3.74 -9.21 27.41
C ASP A 554 -4.69 -9.25 26.21
N ASP A 555 -5.48 -10.32 26.10
CA ASP A 555 -6.40 -10.54 24.98
C ASP A 555 -7.58 -9.55 24.95
N ARG A 556 -7.86 -8.86 26.06
CA ARG A 556 -8.85 -7.78 26.16
C ARG A 556 -8.40 -6.51 25.42
N ASP A 557 -7.10 -6.36 25.25
CA ASP A 557 -6.49 -5.22 24.56
C ASP A 557 -6.32 -5.47 23.06
N TRP A 558 -6.60 -6.67 22.58
CA TRP A 558 -6.54 -6.98 21.15
C TRP A 558 -7.59 -6.18 20.39
N ARG A 559 -7.14 -5.52 19.34
CA ARG A 559 -7.98 -4.76 18.41
C ARG A 559 -7.91 -5.39 17.02
N ASP A 560 -8.75 -4.94 16.10
CA ASP A 560 -8.69 -5.44 14.72
C ASP A 560 -7.32 -5.10 14.14
N LEU A 561 -6.83 -3.87 14.33
CA LEU A 561 -5.51 -3.43 13.94
C LEU A 561 -4.69 -3.04 15.17
N ASN A 562 -3.55 -3.71 15.36
CA ASN A 562 -2.66 -3.47 16.50
C ASN A 562 -1.39 -2.82 15.98
N LEU A 563 -1.23 -1.52 16.26
CA LEU A 563 -0.16 -0.68 15.75
C LEU A 563 0.97 -0.57 16.77
N VAL A 564 2.18 -0.84 16.34
CA VAL A 564 3.40 -0.65 17.14
C VAL A 564 4.38 0.20 16.34
N SER A 565 4.76 1.34 16.89
CA SER A 565 5.77 2.23 16.30
C SER A 565 7.10 2.11 17.04
N PRO A 566 8.25 2.35 16.38
CA PRO A 566 9.54 2.44 17.06
C PRO A 566 9.53 3.58 18.09
N SER A 567 10.27 3.37 19.17
CA SER A 567 10.50 4.35 20.23
C SER A 567 11.24 5.56 19.65
N GLN A 568 10.62 6.72 19.68
CA GLN A 568 11.28 7.94 19.23
C GLN A 568 12.28 8.40 20.30
N VAL A 569 13.58 8.37 19.98
CA VAL A 569 14.61 9.03 20.78
C VAL A 569 14.45 10.54 20.53
N GLY A 570 13.98 11.25 21.57
CA GLY A 570 13.85 12.71 21.69
C GLY A 570 14.10 13.56 20.43
N ALA A 571 13.03 13.84 19.67
CA ALA A 571 12.98 14.93 18.70
C ALA A 571 12.92 16.30 19.42
N LYS A 572 13.98 16.62 20.19
CA LYS A 572 14.19 17.92 20.82
C LYS A 572 15.62 18.37 20.60
N GLN A 573 15.94 18.79 19.38
CA GLN A 573 16.87 19.89 19.10
C GLN A 573 16.99 20.13 17.58
N VAL A 574 16.65 21.36 17.18
CA VAL A 574 17.09 22.04 15.94
C VAL A 574 16.46 21.55 14.64
N TRP A 575 15.18 21.88 14.44
CA TRP A 575 14.67 22.26 13.11
C TRP A 575 14.65 23.80 13.05
N THR A 576 15.84 24.41 13.00
CA THR A 576 15.96 25.80 12.54
C THR A 576 16.26 25.77 11.06
N ALA A 577 15.42 26.44 10.28
CA ALA A 577 15.49 26.57 8.84
C ALA A 577 16.89 27.01 8.35
N GLU A 578 17.53 26.21 7.49
CA GLU A 578 18.66 26.66 6.69
C GLU A 578 18.53 26.20 5.21
N LYS A 579 17.92 27.11 4.45
CA LYS A 579 18.21 27.56 3.07
C LYS A 579 19.04 26.62 2.15
N ARG A 580 18.36 26.13 1.10
CA ARG A 580 18.82 25.72 -0.26
C ARG A 580 20.33 25.78 -0.54
N ARG A 581 20.87 24.64 -1.02
CA ARG A 581 21.65 24.54 -2.26
C ARG A 581 21.62 23.11 -2.82
N SER A 582 21.53 23.03 -4.14
CA SER A 582 21.55 21.83 -4.97
C SER A 582 22.94 21.19 -5.03
N SER A 583 23.04 19.87 -4.99
CA SER A 583 23.97 19.12 -5.84
C SER A 583 23.61 17.63 -5.85
N THR A 584 23.79 17.10 -7.06
CA THR A 584 23.75 15.74 -7.57
C THR A 584 24.66 14.72 -6.86
N ASP A 585 24.35 13.44 -7.15
CA ASP A 585 25.10 12.20 -6.95
C ASP A 585 25.27 11.63 -5.55
N SER A 586 24.69 10.43 -5.35
CA SER A 586 25.43 9.35 -4.70
C SER A 586 24.89 7.98 -5.11
N ASP A 587 25.78 7.31 -5.82
CA ASP A 587 25.88 5.91 -6.22
C ASP A 587 25.54 4.92 -5.09
N TRP A 588 24.89 3.82 -5.44
CA TRP A 588 24.56 2.73 -4.52
C TRP A 588 25.68 1.70 -4.56
N THR A 589 26.37 1.46 -3.45
CA THR A 589 27.20 0.27 -3.28
C THR A 589 26.61 -0.64 -2.21
N ASP A 590 26.33 -1.88 -2.63
CA ASP A 590 25.89 -2.99 -1.81
C ASP A 590 27.04 -3.48 -0.92
N ASP A 591 26.77 -3.65 0.38
CA ASP A 591 27.71 -4.26 1.33
C ASP A 591 27.25 -5.70 1.62
N HIS A 592 27.86 -6.65 0.91
CA HIS A 592 27.90 -8.05 1.28
C HIS A 592 29.34 -8.38 1.70
N GLY A 593 29.53 -8.67 2.97
CA GLY A 593 30.79 -9.20 3.48
C GLY A 593 30.95 -10.67 3.11
N GLU A 594 32.06 -11.00 2.45
CA GLU A 594 32.76 -12.27 2.64
C GLU A 594 34.26 -11.99 2.75
N GLU A 595 34.86 -12.58 3.79
CA GLU A 595 36.29 -12.62 4.04
C GLU A 595 37.01 -13.41 2.93
N LEU A 596 38.21 -12.99 2.51
CA LEU A 596 39.38 -13.85 2.23
C LEU A 596 40.60 -13.02 1.76
N ASP A 597 41.66 -13.10 2.56
CA ASP A 597 43.11 -12.95 2.35
C ASP A 597 43.72 -12.36 1.06
N GLY A 598 44.74 -11.50 1.26
CA GLY A 598 45.92 -11.49 0.38
C GLY A 598 46.56 -10.14 0.00
N SER A 599 47.28 -9.52 0.95
CA SER A 599 48.59 -8.82 0.82
C SER A 599 48.99 -7.98 -0.43
N ALA A 600 49.52 -6.79 -0.10
CA ALA A 600 50.53 -5.97 -0.81
C ALA A 600 50.05 -5.09 -2.00
N SER A 601 50.45 -3.83 -2.20
CA SER A 601 51.39 -2.92 -1.52
C SER A 601 51.42 -1.56 -2.27
N ASN A 602 51.82 -0.51 -1.54
CA ASN A 602 52.39 0.80 -1.96
C ASN A 602 51.40 1.90 -2.38
N ASP A 603 51.16 2.90 -1.53
CA ASP A 603 51.95 4.15 -1.32
C ASP A 603 51.65 5.18 -2.44
N THR A 604 51.25 6.44 -2.24
CA THR A 604 51.86 7.46 -1.36
C THR A 604 50.97 8.73 -1.32
N LEU A 605 50.55 9.16 -0.12
CA LEU A 605 50.75 10.52 0.47
C LEU A 605 50.27 11.77 -0.31
N TRP A 606 49.25 12.47 0.22
CA TRP A 606 49.47 13.78 0.88
C TRP A 606 48.41 14.10 1.92
N SER A 607 48.86 14.84 2.91
CA SER A 607 48.34 14.95 4.27
C SER A 607 47.62 16.28 4.51
N LEU A 608 46.70 16.26 5.50
CA LEU A 608 46.30 17.37 6.39
C LEU A 608 45.46 18.53 5.82
N SER A 609 44.20 18.61 6.25
CA SER A 609 43.82 19.57 7.30
C SER A 609 42.42 19.28 7.86
N SER A 610 42.37 19.13 9.17
CA SER A 610 41.20 18.81 10.00
C SER A 610 40.30 20.02 10.23
N GLY A 611 39.01 19.87 9.94
CA GLY A 611 37.91 20.72 10.42
C GLY A 611 36.76 19.83 10.92
N PRO A 612 35.96 20.26 11.91
CA PRO A 612 35.06 19.38 12.65
C PRO A 612 33.88 18.97 11.76
N THR A 613 33.89 17.73 11.27
CA THR A 613 32.79 17.18 10.49
C THR A 613 31.64 16.81 11.42
N SER A 614 30.62 17.67 11.47
CA SER A 614 29.30 17.27 11.94
C SER A 614 28.74 16.24 10.97
N LYS A 615 28.75 14.97 11.39
CA LYS A 615 28.05 13.89 10.69
C LYS A 615 26.56 14.28 10.54
N PRO A 616 25.93 14.10 9.37
CA PRO A 616 24.50 14.29 9.24
C PRO A 616 23.76 13.34 10.20
N PRO A 617 22.65 13.75 10.82
CA PRO A 617 21.87 12.86 11.67
C PRO A 617 21.35 11.69 10.83
N LYS A 618 21.66 10.47 11.25
CA LYS A 618 21.14 9.23 10.65
C LYS A 618 19.60 9.30 10.63
N SER A 619 18.98 9.21 9.45
CA SER A 619 17.52 9.11 9.36
C SER A 619 17.05 7.88 10.12
N THR A 620 16.02 8.03 10.93
CA THR A 620 15.42 6.89 11.63
C THR A 620 14.37 6.29 10.68
N ASN A 621 14.82 5.53 9.68
CA ASN A 621 13.97 4.80 8.72
C ASN A 621 13.10 3.74 9.43
N GLY A 622 12.09 4.18 10.16
CA GLY A 622 11.14 3.36 10.89
C GLY A 622 9.81 3.23 10.16
N TYR A 623 9.14 2.11 10.35
CA TYR A 623 7.75 1.88 9.94
C TYR A 623 6.88 1.74 11.17
N THR A 624 5.59 2.02 11.07
CA THR A 624 4.64 1.47 12.03
C THR A 624 4.28 0.05 11.60
N MET A 625 4.57 -0.92 12.46
CA MET A 625 4.09 -2.28 12.29
C MET A 625 2.59 -2.31 12.56
N ALA A 626 1.83 -2.98 11.69
CA ALA A 626 0.40 -3.14 11.85
C ALA A 626 0.01 -4.62 11.78
N THR A 627 -0.43 -5.18 12.91
CA THR A 627 -0.90 -6.57 13.01
C THR A 627 -2.42 -6.62 12.96
N HIS A 628 -2.98 -7.13 11.86
CA HIS A 628 -4.41 -7.32 11.65
C HIS A 628 -4.87 -8.70 12.14
N VAL A 629 -5.91 -8.73 12.98
CA VAL A 629 -6.50 -9.98 13.48
C VAL A 629 -7.62 -10.49 12.57
N LEU A 630 -7.33 -11.52 11.78
CA LEU A 630 -8.29 -12.25 10.93
C LEU A 630 -8.85 -13.45 11.71
N ALA A 631 -10.02 -13.30 12.33
CA ALA A 631 -10.63 -14.37 13.12
C ALA A 631 -11.40 -15.38 12.24
N LEU A 632 -11.12 -16.67 12.42
CA LEU A 632 -11.91 -17.73 11.79
C LEU A 632 -13.19 -18.06 12.58
N PRO A 633 -14.27 -18.50 11.91
CA PRO A 633 -15.43 -19.06 12.61
C PRO A 633 -14.99 -20.30 13.40
N PRO A 634 -15.43 -20.48 14.66
CA PRO A 634 -15.04 -21.64 15.46
C PRO A 634 -15.56 -22.95 14.83
N PRO A 635 -14.73 -24.00 14.69
CA PRO A 635 -15.24 -25.36 14.66
C PRO A 635 -15.74 -25.76 16.05
N ALA A 636 -16.63 -26.74 16.12
CA ALA A 636 -17.30 -27.19 17.34
C ALA A 636 -16.36 -27.76 18.43
N SER A 637 -15.04 -27.78 18.22
CA SER A 637 -14.05 -28.26 19.19
C SER A 637 -12.86 -27.31 19.29
N HIS A 638 -12.76 -26.67 20.45
CA HIS A 638 -11.58 -26.05 21.09
C HIS A 638 -10.68 -25.09 20.29
N SER A 639 -10.70 -23.83 20.74
CA SER A 639 -9.89 -22.65 20.37
C SER A 639 -10.16 -22.02 18.99
N PRO A 640 -10.42 -20.69 18.93
CA PRO A 640 -10.50 -19.99 17.65
C PRO A 640 -9.13 -20.00 16.98
N LEU A 641 -9.07 -20.51 15.73
CA LEU A 641 -7.88 -20.37 14.90
C LEU A 641 -7.76 -18.88 14.50
N PHE A 642 -6.71 -18.23 14.98
CA PHE A 642 -6.40 -16.84 14.67
C PHE A 642 -5.37 -16.81 13.55
N ILE A 643 -5.75 -16.20 12.44
CA ILE A 643 -4.80 -15.84 11.40
C ILE A 643 -4.50 -14.35 11.60
N LEU A 644 -3.23 -14.01 11.55
CA LEU A 644 -2.75 -12.65 11.70
C LEU A 644 -2.08 -12.24 10.40
N GLN A 645 -2.29 -11.00 10.00
CA GLN A 645 -1.58 -10.40 8.89
C GLN A 645 -0.82 -9.18 9.41
N THR A 646 0.50 -9.30 9.48
CA THR A 646 1.37 -8.22 9.93
C THR A 646 2.05 -7.54 8.76
N THR A 647 1.84 -6.24 8.66
CA THR A 647 2.52 -5.36 7.70
C THR A 647 3.71 -4.69 8.37
N ASN A 648 4.85 -4.69 7.69
CA ASN A 648 6.13 -4.08 8.10
C ASN A 648 6.51 -4.46 9.55
N PRO A 649 6.72 -5.76 9.85
CA PRO A 649 7.12 -6.19 11.19
C PRO A 649 8.40 -5.47 11.63
N LEU A 650 8.42 -4.98 12.87
CA LEU A 650 9.61 -4.35 13.44
C LEU A 650 10.70 -5.39 13.70
N PRO A 651 12.00 -5.05 13.60
CA PRO A 651 13.09 -6.01 13.83
C PRO A 651 12.97 -6.82 15.14
N PRO A 652 12.64 -6.22 16.31
CA PRO A 652 12.43 -7.01 17.53
C PRO A 652 11.11 -7.80 17.56
N LEU A 653 10.14 -7.49 16.69
CA LEU A 653 8.81 -8.11 16.64
C LEU A 653 8.58 -8.77 15.28
N HIS A 654 9.52 -9.61 14.86
CA HIS A 654 9.34 -10.44 13.67
C HIS A 654 8.57 -11.73 14.02
N PRO A 655 7.59 -12.16 13.19
CA PRO A 655 6.89 -13.43 13.40
C PRO A 655 7.86 -14.62 13.49
N ASN A 656 7.58 -15.54 14.42
CA ASN A 656 8.28 -16.82 14.51
C ASN A 656 8.20 -17.57 13.16
N PRO A 657 9.33 -18.00 12.58
CA PRO A 657 9.36 -18.70 11.29
C PRO A 657 8.39 -19.89 11.20
N ASN A 658 8.24 -20.66 12.28
CA ASN A 658 7.35 -21.84 12.32
C ASN A 658 5.86 -21.48 12.30
N ALA A 659 5.51 -20.24 12.57
CA ALA A 659 4.14 -19.76 12.59
C ALA A 659 3.76 -18.99 11.31
N ILE A 660 4.72 -18.75 10.40
CA ILE A 660 4.50 -18.05 9.13
C ILE A 660 3.75 -18.96 8.16
N LEU A 661 2.63 -18.46 7.65
CA LEU A 661 1.82 -19.11 6.61
C LEU A 661 2.23 -18.62 5.22
N SER A 662 2.51 -17.32 5.08
CA SER A 662 3.00 -16.75 3.84
C SER A 662 3.71 -15.43 4.08
N ARG A 663 4.59 -15.04 3.16
CA ARG A 663 5.26 -13.73 3.14
C ARG A 663 5.16 -13.15 1.75
N SER A 664 4.74 -11.90 1.63
CA SER A 664 4.66 -11.19 0.36
C SER A 664 5.32 -9.83 0.50
N THR A 665 6.03 -9.41 -0.55
CA THR A 665 6.68 -8.11 -0.61
C THR A 665 6.16 -7.34 -1.80
N PHE A 666 5.82 -6.08 -1.58
CA PHE A 666 5.34 -5.18 -2.62
C PHE A 666 5.95 -3.81 -2.42
N GLU A 667 6.01 -3.04 -3.49
CA GLU A 667 6.46 -1.66 -3.43
C GLU A 667 5.27 -0.72 -3.54
N ARG A 668 5.35 0.39 -2.83
CA ARG A 668 4.31 1.41 -2.77
C ARG A 668 4.85 2.72 -3.27
N ALA A 669 4.12 3.32 -4.22
CA ALA A 669 4.38 4.68 -4.61
C ALA A 669 4.18 5.60 -3.41
N ILE A 670 5.19 6.40 -3.10
CA ILE A 670 5.15 7.48 -2.13
C ILE A 670 4.90 8.78 -2.89
N ILE A 671 3.95 9.57 -2.41
CA ILE A 671 3.73 10.91 -2.91
C ILE A 671 4.34 11.91 -1.95
N ASP A 672 5.46 12.48 -2.34
CA ASP A 672 6.09 13.63 -1.70
C ASP A 672 5.72 14.91 -2.46
N LEU A 673 6.29 16.04 -2.03
CA LEU A 673 5.96 17.32 -2.62
C LEU A 673 6.35 17.44 -4.12
N PRO A 674 7.57 17.06 -4.55
CA PRO A 674 7.91 17.02 -5.97
C PRO A 674 6.93 16.21 -6.82
N ALA A 675 6.60 14.99 -6.40
CA ALA A 675 5.66 14.12 -7.09
C ALA A 675 4.23 14.70 -7.15
N HIS A 676 3.78 15.32 -6.05
CA HIS A 676 2.48 15.98 -5.98
C HIS A 676 2.34 17.15 -6.96
N LEU A 677 3.40 17.93 -7.13
CA LEU A 677 3.40 19.08 -8.04
C LEU A 677 3.52 18.61 -9.50
N SER A 678 4.45 17.70 -9.79
CA SER A 678 4.76 17.22 -11.14
C SER A 678 3.60 16.47 -11.78
N ARG A 679 2.83 15.67 -11.00
CA ARG A 679 1.72 14.85 -11.53
C ARG A 679 0.63 15.66 -12.24
N SER A 680 0.53 16.96 -11.95
CA SER A 680 -0.42 17.87 -12.60
C SER A 680 -0.22 17.99 -14.12
N ALA A 681 0.99 17.69 -14.60
CA ALA A 681 1.31 17.63 -16.02
C ALA A 681 0.69 16.39 -16.70
N LEU A 682 0.45 15.31 -15.95
CA LEU A 682 -0.17 14.06 -16.41
C LEU A 682 -1.67 14.02 -16.16
N PHE A 683 -2.14 14.58 -15.04
CA PHE A 683 -3.54 14.64 -14.64
C PHE A 683 -3.86 16.00 -14.02
N HIS A 684 -4.75 16.75 -14.65
CA HIS A 684 -5.01 18.14 -14.29
C HIS A 684 -6.37 18.30 -13.59
N PRO A 685 -6.45 18.93 -12.41
CA PRO A 685 -7.71 19.36 -11.82
C PRO A 685 -8.33 20.47 -12.68
N THR A 686 -9.61 20.37 -13.03
CA THR A 686 -10.31 21.36 -13.85
C THR A 686 -11.64 21.79 -13.24
N THR A 687 -12.14 22.95 -13.66
CA THR A 687 -13.54 23.34 -13.44
C THR A 687 -14.45 22.71 -14.51
N PRO A 688 -15.76 22.52 -14.24
CA PRO A 688 -16.67 21.75 -15.10
C PRO A 688 -16.99 22.35 -16.50
N SER A 689 -16.20 23.29 -17.02
CA SER A 689 -16.60 24.17 -18.13
C SER A 689 -16.20 23.69 -19.53
N HIS A 690 -15.46 22.59 -19.69
CA HIS A 690 -15.12 22.06 -21.03
C HIS A 690 -15.92 20.79 -21.37
N PRO A 691 -16.92 20.86 -22.28
CA PRO A 691 -17.83 19.76 -22.59
C PRO A 691 -17.22 18.66 -23.47
N HIS A 692 -16.02 18.85 -24.03
CA HIS A 692 -15.46 17.94 -25.05
C HIS A 692 -14.35 16.99 -24.56
N ASN A 693 -13.79 17.20 -23.36
CA ASN A 693 -12.75 16.31 -22.83
C ASN A 693 -13.32 15.34 -21.79
N PRO A 694 -12.85 14.07 -21.76
CA PRO A 694 -13.25 13.13 -20.73
C PRO A 694 -12.84 13.69 -19.37
N ASN A 695 -13.81 13.72 -18.46
CA ASN A 695 -13.64 14.23 -17.12
C ASN A 695 -14.24 13.24 -16.11
N VAL A 696 -13.62 13.18 -14.94
CA VAL A 696 -14.03 12.26 -13.87
C VAL A 696 -14.19 13.06 -12.59
N LYS A 697 -15.35 12.92 -11.95
CA LYS A 697 -15.60 13.50 -10.63
C LYS A 697 -14.93 12.65 -9.55
N THR A 698 -13.89 13.16 -8.92
CA THR A 698 -13.20 12.49 -7.82
C THR A 698 -13.81 12.88 -6.47
N ALA A 699 -13.27 12.33 -5.37
CA ALA A 699 -13.72 12.62 -4.03
C ALA A 699 -13.71 14.12 -3.71
N GLY A 700 -14.71 14.59 -2.96
CA GLY A 700 -14.89 16.02 -2.66
C GLY A 700 -15.49 16.84 -3.80
N GLY A 701 -16.04 16.20 -4.85
CA GLY A 701 -16.72 16.89 -5.94
C GLY A 701 -15.78 17.54 -6.97
N ARG A 702 -14.49 17.21 -6.91
CA ARG A 702 -13.46 17.71 -7.83
C ARG A 702 -13.60 17.06 -9.19
N VAL A 703 -13.16 17.75 -10.22
CA VAL A 703 -13.13 17.21 -11.58
C VAL A 703 -11.67 17.08 -12.01
N LEU A 704 -11.31 15.89 -12.46
CA LEU A 704 -9.98 15.57 -12.99
C LEU A 704 -10.10 15.27 -14.49
N THR A 705 -9.14 15.76 -15.26
CA THR A 705 -8.97 15.47 -16.70
C THR A 705 -7.54 15.01 -16.97
N LEU A 706 -7.28 14.45 -18.14
CA LEU A 706 -5.90 14.22 -18.59
C LEU A 706 -5.14 15.55 -18.66
N GLY A 707 -3.88 15.53 -18.25
CA GLY A 707 -2.98 16.67 -18.32
C GLY A 707 -2.40 16.87 -19.73
N PRO A 708 -1.74 18.02 -19.98
CA PRO A 708 -1.22 18.38 -21.30
C PRO A 708 -0.22 17.36 -21.88
N LEU A 709 0.48 16.60 -21.03
CA LEU A 709 1.42 15.57 -21.50
C LEU A 709 0.71 14.29 -21.96
N GLN A 710 -0.55 14.06 -21.60
CA GLN A 710 -1.31 12.88 -22.03
C GLN A 710 -2.42 13.21 -23.03
N GLN A 711 -2.86 14.47 -23.10
CA GLN A 711 -3.82 14.90 -24.09
C GLN A 711 -3.23 14.83 -25.49
N GLN A 712 -3.76 13.93 -26.31
CA GLN A 712 -3.46 13.91 -27.73
C GLN A 712 -4.41 14.89 -28.42
N ARG A 713 -3.95 16.13 -28.65
CA ARG A 713 -4.72 17.08 -29.47
C ARG A 713 -5.02 16.41 -30.82
N GLN A 714 -6.30 16.20 -31.12
CA GLN A 714 -6.71 15.96 -32.50
C GLN A 714 -6.12 17.10 -33.34
N ARG A 715 -5.22 16.79 -34.27
CA ARG A 715 -4.89 17.67 -35.38
C ARG A 715 -6.17 17.84 -36.22
N GLN A 716 -7.09 18.69 -35.76
CA GLN A 716 -8.23 19.15 -36.55
C GLN A 716 -7.74 20.27 -37.48
N GLY A 717 -7.77 20.01 -38.79
CA GLY A 717 -7.44 20.94 -39.87
C GLY A 717 -5.93 21.10 -40.06
N MET A 718 -5.31 20.88 -41.22
CA MET A 718 -5.73 20.85 -42.61
C MET A 718 -4.67 20.01 -43.34
N GLY A 719 -5.06 18.96 -44.07
CA GLY A 719 -4.13 18.19 -44.93
C GLY A 719 -3.74 16.77 -44.51
N LYS A 720 -4.53 16.06 -43.68
CA LYS A 720 -4.31 14.62 -43.47
C LYS A 720 -4.71 13.86 -44.75
N LYS A 721 -3.76 13.27 -45.47
CA LYS A 721 -4.05 12.34 -46.57
C LYS A 721 -4.74 11.10 -46.00
N GLU A 722 -5.80 10.63 -46.63
CA GLU A 722 -6.39 9.32 -46.34
C GLU A 722 -5.27 8.26 -46.47
N GLY A 723 -4.92 7.61 -45.35
CA GLY A 723 -3.84 6.61 -45.27
C GLY A 723 -2.63 6.96 -44.40
N GLU A 724 -2.50 8.20 -43.91
CA GLU A 724 -1.52 8.51 -42.85
C GLU A 724 -2.06 8.05 -41.48
N GLU A 725 -1.76 6.80 -41.13
CA GLU A 725 -1.93 6.29 -39.77
C GLU A 725 -1.11 7.16 -38.83
N GLY A 726 -1.77 7.80 -37.85
CA GLY A 726 -1.04 8.53 -36.81
C GLY A 726 -0.19 7.54 -36.02
N GLY A 727 1.03 7.94 -35.64
CA GLY A 727 1.92 7.11 -34.84
C GLY A 727 1.27 6.61 -33.55
N VAL A 728 1.85 5.57 -32.97
CA VAL A 728 1.42 4.96 -31.70
C VAL A 728 1.12 5.99 -30.62
N LYS A 729 0.04 5.77 -29.88
CA LYS A 729 -0.31 6.61 -28.73
C LYS A 729 0.07 5.92 -27.43
N VAL A 730 0.97 6.56 -26.68
CA VAL A 730 1.48 6.04 -25.40
C VAL A 730 0.80 6.73 -24.22
N TRP A 731 0.29 5.94 -23.28
CA TRP A 731 -0.51 6.39 -22.14
C TRP A 731 0.04 5.86 -20.82
N VAL A 732 -0.10 6.65 -19.75
CA VAL A 732 0.36 6.26 -18.41
C VAL A 732 -0.77 6.39 -17.40
N CYS A 733 -0.90 5.39 -16.54
CA CYS A 733 -1.94 5.35 -15.51
C CYS A 733 -1.44 4.64 -14.25
N GLY A 734 -1.97 5.02 -13.09
CA GLY A 734 -1.49 4.50 -11.82
C GLY A 734 -2.24 5.05 -10.62
N SER A 735 -2.04 4.44 -9.45
CA SER A 735 -2.64 4.88 -8.19
C SER A 735 -2.24 6.31 -7.79
N TRP A 736 -1.09 6.77 -8.28
CA TRP A 736 -0.50 8.07 -7.98
C TRP A 736 -1.15 9.26 -8.71
N ALA A 737 -2.12 9.02 -9.60
CA ALA A 737 -2.76 10.03 -10.43
C ALA A 737 -3.52 11.12 -9.64
N VAL A 738 -4.14 10.75 -8.51
CA VAL A 738 -4.89 11.67 -7.66
C VAL A 738 -4.92 11.12 -6.24
N GLY A 739 -4.99 12.01 -5.24
CA GLY A 739 -5.05 11.58 -3.86
C GLY A 739 -3.71 11.06 -3.33
N ILE A 740 -3.80 10.44 -2.15
CA ILE A 740 -2.82 9.47 -1.64
C ILE A 740 -2.87 8.23 -2.56
N PRO A 741 -1.73 7.63 -2.96
CA PRO A 741 -1.65 6.51 -3.89
C PRO A 741 -2.39 5.23 -3.44
N LEU A 742 -3.72 5.24 -3.58
CA LEU A 742 -4.66 4.20 -3.16
C LEU A 742 -5.55 3.79 -4.35
N LEU A 743 -6.57 2.97 -4.09
CA LEU A 743 -7.41 2.35 -5.12
C LEU A 743 -8.18 3.36 -5.98
N GLU A 744 -8.55 4.52 -5.45
CA GLU A 744 -9.30 5.55 -6.19
C GLU A 744 -8.50 6.06 -7.40
N GLY A 745 -7.21 6.35 -7.22
CA GLY A 745 -6.34 6.82 -8.30
C GLY A 745 -6.19 5.80 -9.44
N CYS A 746 -6.20 4.50 -9.13
CA CYS A 746 -6.19 3.44 -10.14
C CYS A 746 -7.43 3.52 -11.05
N VAL A 747 -8.61 3.66 -10.45
CA VAL A 747 -9.88 3.69 -11.18
C VAL A 747 -10.02 4.97 -11.99
N VAL A 748 -9.71 6.11 -11.38
CA VAL A 748 -9.80 7.44 -12.01
C VAL A 748 -8.88 7.54 -13.22
N SER A 749 -7.61 7.17 -13.08
CA SER A 749 -6.64 7.28 -14.19
C SER A 749 -6.96 6.33 -15.33
N ALA A 750 -7.32 5.08 -15.03
CA ALA A 750 -7.73 4.11 -16.03
C ALA A 750 -8.96 4.57 -16.81
N ARG A 751 -9.96 5.16 -16.12
CA ARG A 751 -11.16 5.69 -16.75
C ARG A 751 -10.85 6.84 -17.71
N LEU A 752 -10.03 7.81 -17.29
CA LEU A 752 -9.64 8.94 -18.12
C LEU A 752 -8.89 8.50 -19.39
N VAL A 753 -7.88 7.64 -19.24
CA VAL A 753 -7.09 7.13 -20.36
C VAL A 753 -7.94 6.30 -21.32
N ALA A 754 -8.73 5.36 -20.81
CA ALA A 754 -9.55 4.49 -21.67
C ALA A 754 -10.64 5.28 -22.42
N GLN A 755 -11.28 6.27 -21.76
CA GLN A 755 -12.26 7.14 -22.42
C GLN A 755 -11.62 8.02 -23.50
N GLU A 756 -10.41 8.52 -23.27
CA GLU A 756 -9.67 9.29 -24.28
C GLU A 756 -9.32 8.42 -25.50
N ILE A 757 -8.85 7.19 -25.28
CA ILE A 757 -8.57 6.24 -26.36
C ILE A 757 -9.84 5.99 -27.20
N LEU A 758 -10.96 5.70 -26.56
CA LEU A 758 -12.24 5.49 -27.26
C LEU A 758 -12.66 6.74 -28.05
N SER A 759 -12.54 7.93 -27.45
CA SER A 759 -12.86 9.22 -28.08
C SER A 759 -12.01 9.47 -29.32
N VAL A 760 -10.68 9.31 -29.19
CA VAL A 760 -9.71 9.51 -30.25
C VAL A 760 -9.91 8.54 -31.41
N GLU A 761 -10.33 7.30 -31.13
CA GLU A 761 -10.58 6.27 -32.14
C GLU A 761 -12.01 6.31 -32.73
N GLY A 762 -12.81 7.31 -32.36
CA GLY A 762 -14.18 7.51 -32.87
C GLY A 762 -15.21 6.53 -32.31
N VAL A 763 -14.88 5.82 -31.23
CA VAL A 763 -15.79 4.93 -30.52
C VAL A 763 -16.61 5.76 -29.54
N ARG A 764 -17.91 5.90 -29.79
CA ARG A 764 -18.81 6.57 -28.85
C ARG A 764 -18.80 5.77 -27.54
N SER A 765 -18.44 6.43 -26.43
CA SER A 765 -18.60 5.79 -25.12
C SER A 765 -20.05 5.36 -24.95
N SER A 766 -20.27 4.07 -24.71
CA SER A 766 -21.60 3.55 -24.46
C SER A 766 -22.13 4.15 -23.15
N GLU A 767 -23.45 4.36 -23.04
CA GLU A 767 -24.06 4.77 -21.76
C GLU A 767 -23.72 3.79 -20.63
N TRP A 768 -23.38 2.55 -20.97
CA TRP A 768 -22.93 1.50 -20.07
C TRP A 768 -21.66 1.80 -19.27
N VAL A 769 -20.77 2.68 -19.77
CA VAL A 769 -19.53 3.09 -19.06
C VAL A 769 -19.76 4.33 -18.18
N LYS A 770 -20.98 4.88 -18.17
CA LYS A 770 -21.36 6.04 -17.34
C LYS A 770 -21.92 5.56 -15.99
N TRP A 771 -21.02 5.12 -15.12
CA TRP A 771 -21.27 4.96 -13.69
C TRP A 771 -20.66 6.11 -12.88
#